data_AF-A0A9Q0I6G6-F1
#
_entry.id   AF-A0A9Q0I6G6-F1
#
_cell.length_a   1.000
_cell.length_b   1.000
_cell.length_c   1.000
_cell.angle_alpha   90.00
_cell.angle_beta   90.00
_cell.angle_gamma   90.00
#
_symmetry.space_group_name_H-M   'P 1'
#
loop_
_entity.id
_entity.type
_entity.pdbx_description
1 polymer ?
#
loop_
_entity_poly.entity_id
_entity_poly.type
_entity_poly.pdbx_seq_one_letter_code
_entity_poly.pdbx_strand_id
1 'polypeptide(L)'
;MQRIGDRLDLLDILHEDAFEGQIIDPEIKKKTEVNFYRGAPPQWLNFYLDEQNAESNRLIKRDGYEELSCQILSKKFGVQCVRLNHEPGSGGTTLAMQLLWDLRSSFRCAVLVDPIKDNLKVATQVTELYTAGEPKTVLLLVQDQYVDKLQKSIVEELSKIKTSDGAPAVVILHCVRMALIDTEDINLRKELSAEETIQFDAKKEQLRTKFPKEHEQFHGFNIMQSNFSQDYVQRSCQVFNNPDFLLTKRGLQLSACMCLLNGYVTGSFLLARRCNAFLQTEIGDLTIGDIKEPFRHLMVSFEPLGGGEEHVRMAHPMIAEQGNRMMSSRDADGQIYDTARVLLSELCQEDVTQSLTGFIKDLLTKRETKRWGKKPNFSQLIVDIRIPDLLPTPRSLLQYQERCVSVLKKAIETFPQMAILPQTLSRFYNLNSDFINAEKWAKEAQHVDPLNSFTADTLGRVYMRQLISKLKELPSNPQILPEILLFAKNAFTAFENEENLAEEERTMRADWTCFGFFGKYGYLQVANLLFDSKDILKEQINDKEQYSNYTTLTRSLPEEIKKRATFIQMILCYSKKSLTETDGYYLLKVAKNCYKNYTGLDLPDLATGTNSYQEKYFWSRYLLPIGILVEVQGVVRNYKVYTTQDDKETELHVEACQLGCLGHVFWPGIF
;
A
#
# COMPACT_ATOMS: atom_id res chain seq x y z
N MET A 1 29.83 -29.26 -7.68
CA MET A 1 29.31 -28.16 -6.86
C MET A 1 28.02 -27.68 -7.51
N GLN A 2 26.86 -27.96 -6.92
CA GLN A 2 25.61 -27.28 -7.29
C GLN A 2 25.85 -25.78 -7.11
N ARG A 3 25.57 -24.96 -8.13
CA ARG A 3 25.63 -23.50 -7.98
C ARG A 3 24.62 -23.13 -6.88
N ILE A 4 25.03 -22.28 -5.95
CA ILE A 4 24.21 -21.82 -4.81
C ILE A 4 22.82 -21.31 -5.25
N GLY A 5 22.69 -20.82 -6.49
CA GLY A 5 21.44 -20.34 -7.08
C GLY A 5 20.28 -21.35 -7.14
N ASP A 6 20.53 -22.66 -7.27
CA ASP A 6 19.44 -23.64 -7.41
C ASP A 6 18.65 -23.87 -6.10
N ARG A 7 19.15 -23.39 -4.95
CA ARG A 7 18.53 -23.53 -3.62
C ARG A 7 17.84 -22.26 -3.10
N LEU A 8 18.10 -21.10 -3.71
CA LEU A 8 17.65 -19.79 -3.24
C LEU A 8 16.52 -19.25 -4.13
N ASP A 9 15.42 -20.01 -4.22
CA ASP A 9 14.30 -19.80 -5.15
C ASP A 9 13.51 -18.48 -4.97
N LEU A 10 13.74 -17.73 -3.89
CA LEU A 10 13.10 -16.44 -3.65
C LEU A 10 13.98 -15.25 -4.05
N LEU A 11 15.25 -15.50 -4.39
CA LEU A 11 16.25 -14.48 -4.67
C LEU A 11 16.80 -14.64 -6.09
N ASP A 12 16.74 -13.58 -6.89
CA ASP A 12 17.47 -13.49 -8.14
C ASP A 12 18.87 -12.94 -7.84
N ILE A 13 19.86 -13.84 -7.83
CA ILE A 13 21.22 -13.55 -7.39
C ILE A 13 22.04 -13.02 -8.55
N LEU A 14 22.59 -11.82 -8.37
CA LEU A 14 23.55 -11.24 -9.30
C LEU A 14 24.96 -11.69 -8.94
N HIS A 15 25.54 -12.52 -9.80
CA HIS A 15 26.93 -12.95 -9.69
C HIS A 15 27.91 -11.85 -10.13
N GLU A 16 29.10 -11.84 -9.53
CA GLU A 16 30.15 -10.86 -9.85
C GLU A 16 30.61 -10.97 -11.31
N ASP A 17 30.77 -12.20 -11.79
CA ASP A 17 31.18 -12.60 -13.13
C ASP A 17 29.99 -12.78 -14.10
N ALA A 18 28.85 -12.14 -13.82
CA ALA A 18 27.66 -12.26 -14.66
C ALA A 18 27.98 -11.91 -16.13
N PHE A 19 27.66 -12.85 -17.02
CA PHE A 19 27.92 -12.81 -18.47
C PHE A 19 29.39 -12.86 -18.92
N GLU A 20 30.36 -13.00 -18.01
CA GLU A 20 31.76 -13.14 -18.39
C GLU A 20 32.00 -14.40 -19.25
N GLY A 21 32.73 -14.23 -20.35
CA GLY A 21 33.02 -15.30 -21.30
C GLY A 21 31.81 -15.82 -22.11
N GLN A 22 30.62 -15.25 -21.94
CA GLN A 22 29.42 -15.69 -22.67
C GLN A 22 29.35 -15.05 -24.07
N ILE A 23 29.12 -15.88 -25.08
CA ILE A 23 28.81 -15.43 -26.44
C ILE A 23 27.30 -15.24 -26.54
N ILE A 24 26.87 -13.97 -26.52
CA ILE A 24 25.45 -13.61 -26.61
C ILE A 24 25.11 -13.26 -28.05
N ASP A 25 24.06 -13.90 -28.57
CA ASP A 25 23.54 -13.67 -29.92
C ASP A 25 23.26 -12.17 -30.16
N PRO A 26 23.79 -11.56 -31.24
CA PRO A 26 23.50 -10.17 -31.61
C PRO A 26 22.01 -9.81 -31.66
N GLU A 27 21.14 -10.73 -32.07
CA GLU A 27 19.69 -10.51 -32.10
C GLU A 27 19.11 -10.42 -30.69
N ILE A 28 19.58 -11.25 -29.75
CA ILE A 28 19.20 -11.17 -28.34
C ILE A 28 19.66 -9.83 -27.76
N LYS A 29 20.92 -9.42 -28.00
CA LYS A 29 21.43 -8.12 -27.54
C LYS A 29 20.54 -6.96 -28.01
N LYS A 30 20.24 -6.94 -29.31
CA LYS A 30 19.38 -5.93 -29.92
C LYS A 30 17.98 -5.95 -29.30
N LYS A 31 17.37 -7.13 -29.16
CA LYS A 31 16.03 -7.29 -28.58
C LYS A 31 15.97 -6.80 -27.13
N THR A 32 16.97 -7.13 -26.31
CA THR A 32 17.06 -6.70 -24.91
C THR A 32 17.17 -5.18 -24.78
N GLU A 33 18.00 -4.52 -25.60
CA GLU A 33 18.09 -3.05 -25.60
C GLU A 33 16.79 -2.40 -26.09
N VAL A 34 16.24 -2.86 -27.21
CA VAL A 34 14.99 -2.32 -27.78
C VAL A 34 13.83 -2.44 -26.78
N ASN A 35 13.68 -3.61 -26.14
CA ASN A 35 12.60 -3.82 -25.17
C ASN A 35 12.75 -2.90 -23.96
N PHE A 36 13.99 -2.71 -23.46
CA PHE A 36 14.26 -1.80 -22.35
C PHE A 36 13.84 -0.36 -22.69
N TYR A 37 14.29 0.19 -23.82
CA TYR A 37 13.92 1.56 -24.21
C TYR A 37 12.44 1.73 -24.57
N ARG A 38 11.78 0.66 -25.03
CA ARG A 38 10.31 0.64 -25.21
C ARG A 38 9.54 0.75 -23.89
N GLY A 39 10.12 0.32 -22.77
CA GLY A 39 9.50 0.39 -21.44
C GLY A 39 9.35 -0.95 -20.72
N ALA A 40 10.01 -2.02 -21.20
CA ALA A 40 10.16 -3.24 -20.41
C ALA A 40 11.01 -2.96 -19.15
N PRO A 41 10.78 -3.68 -18.04
CA PRO A 41 11.66 -3.60 -16.87
C PRO A 41 13.12 -3.95 -17.24
N PRO A 42 14.11 -3.33 -16.57
CA PRO A 42 15.52 -3.62 -16.80
C PRO A 42 15.85 -5.09 -16.49
N GLN A 43 16.75 -5.66 -17.27
CA GLN A 43 17.34 -6.99 -17.09
C GLN A 43 18.84 -6.86 -16.82
N TRP A 44 19.46 -7.84 -16.17
CA TRP A 44 20.91 -7.84 -15.95
C TRP A 44 21.72 -7.69 -17.25
N LEU A 45 21.22 -8.28 -18.34
CA LEU A 45 21.83 -8.14 -19.65
C LEU A 45 21.86 -6.69 -20.15
N ASN A 46 20.90 -5.83 -19.77
CA ASN A 46 20.96 -4.42 -20.14
C ASN A 46 22.19 -3.73 -19.56
N PHE A 47 22.53 -4.01 -18.30
CA PHE A 47 23.68 -3.42 -17.62
C PHE A 47 25.01 -4.01 -18.13
N TYR A 48 25.05 -5.31 -18.43
CA TYR A 48 26.21 -5.91 -19.07
C TYR A 48 26.51 -5.29 -20.43
N LEU A 49 25.50 -5.14 -21.29
CA LEU A 49 25.66 -4.49 -22.59
C LEU A 49 26.07 -3.03 -22.46
N ASP A 50 25.64 -2.38 -21.38
CA ASP A 50 26.01 -1.01 -21.11
C ASP A 50 27.49 -0.83 -20.76
N GLU A 51 28.06 -1.72 -19.94
CA GLU A 51 29.48 -1.68 -19.58
C GLU A 51 30.41 -1.81 -20.80
N GLN A 52 29.96 -2.52 -21.85
CA GLN A 52 30.68 -2.70 -23.11
C GLN A 52 30.66 -1.45 -24.00
N ASN A 53 29.77 -0.50 -23.73
CA ASN A 53 29.72 0.76 -24.47
C ASN A 53 30.87 1.68 -24.05
N ALA A 54 31.29 2.55 -24.96
CA ALA A 54 32.10 3.72 -24.62
C ALA A 54 31.40 4.52 -23.51
N GLU A 55 32.17 5.18 -22.64
CA GLU A 55 31.63 5.88 -21.47
C GLU A 55 30.54 6.90 -21.83
N SER A 56 30.73 7.65 -22.92
CA SER A 56 29.75 8.62 -23.46
C SER A 56 28.43 7.99 -23.92
N ASN A 57 28.40 6.67 -24.06
CA ASN A 57 27.31 5.88 -24.60
C ASN A 57 26.63 5.00 -23.54
N ARG A 58 27.02 5.14 -22.26
CA ARG A 58 26.48 4.36 -21.15
C ARG A 58 25.05 4.77 -20.77
N LEU A 59 24.41 4.01 -19.88
CA LEU A 59 23.12 4.31 -19.28
C LEU A 59 23.28 5.53 -18.38
N ILE A 60 22.24 6.37 -18.37
CA ILE A 60 22.22 7.59 -17.59
C ILE A 60 22.02 7.21 -16.12
N LYS A 61 22.98 7.60 -15.27
CA LYS A 61 22.84 7.52 -13.82
C LYS A 61 21.98 8.68 -13.37
N ARG A 62 20.73 8.38 -12.99
CA ARG A 62 19.76 9.38 -12.54
C ARG A 62 20.21 10.06 -11.25
N ASP A 63 19.64 11.23 -10.99
CA ASP A 63 19.77 11.95 -9.73
C ASP A 63 19.52 11.03 -8.53
N GLY A 64 20.32 11.19 -7.48
CA GLY A 64 20.29 10.35 -6.28
C GLY A 64 21.19 9.10 -6.36
N TYR A 65 21.78 8.76 -7.51
CA TYR A 65 22.73 7.64 -7.62
C TYR A 65 23.89 7.77 -6.61
N GLU A 66 24.58 8.91 -6.60
CA GLU A 66 25.76 9.11 -5.76
C GLU A 66 25.41 9.10 -4.26
N GLU A 67 24.26 9.66 -3.91
CA GLU A 67 23.78 9.69 -2.53
C GLU A 67 23.42 8.28 -2.04
N LEU A 68 22.69 7.50 -2.86
CA LEU A 68 22.37 6.10 -2.56
C LEU A 68 23.64 5.26 -2.41
N SER A 69 24.59 5.43 -3.33
CA SER A 69 25.88 4.75 -3.29
C SER A 69 26.62 5.05 -1.97
N CYS A 70 26.72 6.32 -1.59
CA CYS A 70 27.31 6.73 -0.31
C CYS A 70 26.60 6.09 0.89
N GLN A 71 25.27 6.09 0.91
CA GLN A 71 24.51 5.49 2.02
C GLN A 71 24.72 3.97 2.11
N ILE A 72 24.73 3.25 0.99
CA ILE A 72 24.98 1.81 0.93
C ILE A 72 26.40 1.48 1.39
N LEU A 73 27.39 2.27 0.96
CA LEU A 73 28.80 2.08 1.28
C LEU A 73 29.16 2.46 2.73
N SER A 74 28.33 3.27 3.41
CA SER A 74 28.56 3.66 4.81
C SER A 74 28.54 2.49 5.80
N LYS A 75 28.02 1.31 5.38
CA LYS A 75 28.18 0.01 6.06
C LYS A 75 27.93 0.05 7.57
N LYS A 76 26.74 0.51 7.98
CA LYS A 76 26.34 0.53 9.41
C LYS A 76 26.20 -0.89 9.96
N PHE A 77 26.57 -1.12 11.23
CA PHE A 77 26.53 -2.45 11.86
C PHE A 77 25.13 -3.12 11.78
N GLY A 78 25.11 -4.44 11.53
CA GLY A 78 23.88 -5.24 11.51
C GLY A 78 23.13 -5.21 10.17
N VAL A 79 21.83 -4.90 10.22
CA VAL A 79 20.95 -4.80 9.05
C VAL A 79 20.59 -3.34 8.81
N GLN A 80 21.09 -2.79 7.72
CA GLN A 80 20.82 -1.41 7.30
C GLN A 80 19.69 -1.39 6.26
N CYS A 81 18.78 -0.41 6.34
CA CYS A 81 17.80 -0.13 5.29
C CYS A 81 18.10 1.24 4.67
N VAL A 82 18.30 1.28 3.36
CA VAL A 82 18.44 2.49 2.54
C VAL A 82 17.19 2.61 1.67
N ARG A 83 16.48 3.73 1.75
CA ARG A 83 15.21 3.90 1.04
C ARG A 83 15.36 4.80 -0.18
N LEU A 84 14.85 4.32 -1.32
CA LEU A 84 14.66 5.08 -2.55
C LEU A 84 13.16 5.18 -2.80
N ASN A 85 12.59 6.36 -2.64
CA ASN A 85 11.22 6.65 -3.06
C ASN A 85 11.26 7.17 -4.50
N HIS A 86 10.39 6.68 -5.37
CA HIS A 86 10.40 7.11 -6.76
C HIS A 86 9.00 7.25 -7.36
N GLU A 87 8.83 8.23 -8.25
CA GLU A 87 7.58 8.40 -8.97
C GLU A 87 7.43 7.32 -10.06
N PRO A 88 6.20 6.92 -10.41
CA PRO A 88 6.00 5.94 -11.47
C PRO A 88 6.59 6.40 -12.81
N GLY A 89 7.42 5.57 -13.44
CA GLY A 89 8.07 5.89 -14.72
C GLY A 89 9.36 6.71 -14.61
N SER A 90 9.79 7.14 -13.42
CA SER A 90 11.02 7.95 -13.25
C SER A 90 12.34 7.17 -13.38
N GLY A 91 12.28 5.85 -13.57
CA GLY A 91 13.47 4.99 -13.68
C GLY A 91 14.00 4.45 -12.35
N GLY A 92 13.26 4.53 -11.25
CA GLY A 92 13.71 4.10 -9.92
C GLY A 92 14.20 2.65 -9.85
N THR A 93 13.48 1.71 -10.47
CA THR A 93 13.94 0.31 -10.59
C THR A 93 15.26 0.18 -11.34
N THR A 94 15.43 0.93 -12.43
CA THR A 94 16.67 0.94 -13.21
C THR A 94 17.82 1.50 -12.38
N LEU A 95 17.60 2.60 -11.66
CA LEU A 95 18.60 3.18 -10.75
C LEU A 95 19.03 2.20 -9.66
N ALA A 96 18.06 1.53 -9.02
CA ALA A 96 18.33 0.55 -7.98
C ALA A 96 19.11 -0.66 -8.50
N MET A 97 18.74 -1.20 -9.67
CA MET A 97 19.45 -2.32 -10.28
C MET A 97 20.84 -1.91 -10.81
N GLN A 98 21.03 -0.68 -11.29
CA GLN A 98 22.34 -0.14 -11.65
C GLN A 98 23.28 -0.13 -10.44
N LEU A 99 22.79 0.26 -9.25
CA LEU A 99 23.59 0.23 -8.02
C LEU A 99 24.02 -1.21 -7.66
N LEU A 100 23.09 -2.18 -7.74
CA LEU A 100 23.43 -3.58 -7.52
C LEU A 100 24.49 -4.07 -8.51
N TRP A 101 24.34 -3.68 -9.77
CA TRP A 101 25.28 -4.02 -10.84
C TRP A 101 26.67 -3.46 -10.59
N ASP A 102 26.78 -2.16 -10.30
CA ASP A 102 28.06 -1.48 -10.08
C ASP A 102 28.76 -1.96 -8.78
N LEU A 103 27.98 -2.38 -7.77
CA LEU A 103 28.49 -2.80 -6.46
C LEU A 103 28.68 -4.33 -6.32
N ARG A 104 28.41 -5.12 -7.38
CA ARG A 104 28.43 -6.60 -7.34
C ARG A 104 29.78 -7.21 -6.94
N SER A 105 30.89 -6.51 -7.18
CA SER A 105 32.22 -6.96 -6.74
C SER A 105 32.44 -6.73 -5.24
N SER A 106 31.78 -5.73 -4.65
CA SER A 106 31.92 -5.36 -3.23
C SER A 106 30.90 -6.05 -2.32
N PHE A 107 29.76 -6.48 -2.86
CA PHE A 107 28.64 -7.10 -2.12
C PHE A 107 28.22 -8.44 -2.73
N ARG A 108 27.38 -9.20 -2.03
CA ARG A 108 26.54 -10.24 -2.66
C ARG A 108 25.21 -9.62 -3.01
N CYS A 109 24.96 -9.38 -4.29
CA CYS A 109 23.77 -8.66 -4.75
C CYS A 109 22.63 -9.64 -5.07
N ALA A 110 21.42 -9.32 -4.62
CA ALA A 110 20.23 -10.10 -4.95
C ALA A 110 18.98 -9.23 -5.02
N VAL A 111 18.02 -9.65 -5.84
CA VAL A 111 16.68 -9.04 -5.95
C VAL A 111 15.65 -10.02 -5.40
N LEU A 112 14.72 -9.54 -4.57
CA LEU A 112 13.61 -10.35 -4.09
C LEU A 112 12.58 -10.56 -5.21
N VAL A 113 12.37 -11.82 -5.63
CA VAL A 113 11.54 -12.17 -6.81
C VAL A 113 10.08 -12.37 -6.44
N ASP A 114 9.78 -12.85 -5.23
CA ASP A 114 8.41 -13.05 -4.75
C ASP A 114 8.17 -12.44 -3.36
N PRO A 115 7.43 -11.32 -3.29
CA PRO A 115 7.15 -10.60 -2.06
C PRO A 115 6.40 -11.38 -0.95
N ILE A 116 5.53 -12.32 -1.32
CA ILE A 116 4.40 -12.72 -0.44
C ILE A 116 4.45 -14.19 -0.02
N LYS A 117 5.61 -14.86 -0.15
CA LYS A 117 5.65 -16.30 0.17
C LYS A 117 5.93 -16.58 1.64
N ASP A 118 6.97 -15.97 2.24
CA ASP A 118 7.33 -16.21 3.64
C ASP A 118 8.55 -15.34 4.06
N ASN A 119 8.36 -14.36 4.95
CA ASN A 119 9.46 -13.51 5.45
C ASN A 119 10.57 -14.32 6.15
N LEU A 120 10.20 -15.42 6.82
CA LEU A 120 11.16 -16.28 7.50
C LEU A 120 12.00 -17.04 6.46
N LYS A 121 11.37 -17.61 5.43
CA LYS A 121 12.10 -18.29 4.34
C LYS A 121 13.04 -17.32 3.61
N VAL A 122 12.60 -16.09 3.33
CA VAL A 122 13.46 -15.06 2.73
C VAL A 122 14.64 -14.75 3.66
N ALA A 123 14.39 -14.54 4.95
CA ALA A 123 15.44 -14.27 5.92
C ALA A 123 16.49 -15.40 6.01
N THR A 124 16.04 -16.66 5.96
CA THR A 124 16.92 -17.83 5.88
C THR A 124 17.79 -17.78 4.62
N GLN A 125 17.20 -17.56 3.45
CA GLN A 125 17.94 -17.50 2.18
C GLN A 125 18.95 -16.34 2.12
N VAL A 126 18.60 -15.18 2.68
CA VAL A 126 19.52 -14.03 2.78
C VAL A 126 20.68 -14.36 3.72
N THR A 127 20.42 -15.07 4.82
CA THR A 127 21.46 -15.51 5.76
C THR A 127 22.37 -16.58 5.15
N GLU A 128 21.81 -17.51 4.38
CA GLU A 128 22.57 -18.49 3.59
C GLU A 128 23.46 -17.79 2.56
N LEU A 129 22.96 -16.77 1.86
CA LEU A 129 23.75 -15.98 0.91
C LEU A 129 24.89 -15.23 1.63
N TYR A 130 24.62 -14.64 2.80
CA TYR A 130 25.64 -13.97 3.62
C TYR A 130 26.77 -14.92 4.05
N THR A 131 26.45 -16.18 4.36
CA THR A 131 27.41 -17.19 4.85
C THR A 131 27.95 -18.12 3.77
N ALA A 132 27.60 -17.90 2.49
CA ALA A 132 28.03 -18.74 1.38
C ALA A 132 29.55 -18.60 1.08
N GLY A 133 30.37 -19.42 1.71
CA GLY A 133 31.84 -19.29 1.66
C GLY A 133 32.32 -18.31 2.73
N GLU A 134 33.22 -17.39 2.40
CA GLU A 134 33.63 -16.33 3.32
C GLU A 134 32.47 -15.33 3.55
N PRO A 135 32.19 -14.87 4.79
CA PRO A 135 31.15 -13.88 5.05
C PRO A 135 31.34 -12.60 4.22
N LYS A 136 30.33 -12.24 3.42
CA LYS A 136 30.31 -11.03 2.57
C LYS A 136 28.94 -10.39 2.66
N THR A 137 28.90 -9.08 2.89
CA THR A 137 27.65 -8.30 3.06
C THR A 137 26.71 -8.52 1.87
N VAL A 138 25.44 -8.78 2.17
CA VAL A 138 24.39 -8.91 1.15
C VAL A 138 23.78 -7.55 0.86
N LEU A 139 23.69 -7.17 -0.42
CA LEU A 139 22.89 -6.03 -0.89
C LEU A 139 21.60 -6.56 -1.50
N LEU A 140 20.50 -6.41 -0.78
CA LEU A 140 19.19 -6.95 -1.14
C LEU A 140 18.28 -5.82 -1.67
N LEU A 141 17.86 -5.92 -2.94
CA LEU A 141 16.84 -5.04 -3.50
C LEU A 141 15.44 -5.57 -3.19
N VAL A 142 14.63 -4.74 -2.52
CA VAL A 142 13.22 -5.01 -2.22
C VAL A 142 12.35 -3.93 -2.86
N GLN A 143 11.40 -4.33 -3.70
CA GLN A 143 10.57 -3.43 -4.50
C GLN A 143 9.11 -3.41 -4.02
N ASP A 144 8.55 -2.22 -3.81
CA ASP A 144 7.11 -1.95 -3.57
C ASP A 144 6.49 -2.76 -2.38
N GLN A 145 7.32 -3.11 -1.39
CA GLN A 145 6.94 -4.01 -0.30
C GLN A 145 7.16 -3.43 1.08
N TYR A 146 6.40 -3.91 2.07
CA TYR A 146 6.63 -3.53 3.45
C TYR A 146 7.83 -4.29 4.04
N VAL A 147 8.93 -3.57 4.30
CA VAL A 147 10.20 -4.18 4.72
C VAL A 147 10.31 -4.43 6.22
N ASP A 148 9.52 -3.79 7.09
CA ASP A 148 9.79 -3.83 8.54
C ASP A 148 9.72 -5.25 9.12
N LYS A 149 8.74 -6.06 8.68
CA LYS A 149 8.63 -7.48 9.08
C LYS A 149 9.80 -8.31 8.55
N LEU A 150 10.16 -8.12 7.29
CA LEU A 150 11.28 -8.80 6.66
C LEU A 150 12.61 -8.47 7.35
N GLN A 151 12.85 -7.18 7.62
CA GLN A 151 14.04 -6.71 8.33
C GLN A 151 14.16 -7.36 9.70
N LYS A 152 13.05 -7.45 10.46
CA LYS A 152 13.02 -8.13 11.75
C LYS A 152 13.38 -9.61 11.63
N SER A 153 12.78 -10.33 10.68
CA SER A 153 13.10 -11.74 10.42
C SER A 153 14.57 -11.93 10.05
N ILE A 154 15.15 -11.05 9.23
CA ILE A 154 16.58 -11.11 8.86
C ILE A 154 17.46 -10.91 10.12
N VAL A 155 17.15 -9.93 10.97
CA VAL A 155 17.88 -9.70 12.22
C VAL A 155 17.81 -10.93 13.13
N GLU A 156 16.65 -11.55 13.26
CA GLU A 156 16.44 -12.75 14.07
C GLU A 156 17.25 -13.95 13.53
N GLU A 157 17.25 -14.20 12.21
CA GLU A 157 18.06 -15.27 11.61
C GLU A 157 19.56 -15.03 11.77
N LEU A 158 20.03 -13.80 11.53
CA LEU A 158 21.44 -13.43 11.70
C LEU A 158 21.92 -13.57 13.15
N SER A 159 21.05 -13.40 14.13
CA SER A 159 21.41 -13.58 15.55
C SER A 159 21.76 -15.03 15.92
N LYS A 160 21.34 -16.00 15.10
CA LYS A 160 21.61 -17.43 15.31
C LYS A 160 23.02 -17.85 14.87
N ILE A 161 23.70 -17.01 14.10
CA ILE A 161 25.06 -17.26 13.61
C ILE A 161 26.07 -16.35 14.30
N LYS A 162 27.31 -16.84 14.49
CA LYS A 162 28.40 -16.01 15.01
C LYS A 162 28.85 -15.03 13.93
N THR A 163 28.34 -13.81 13.97
CA THR A 163 28.81 -12.71 13.11
C THR A 163 30.13 -12.18 13.64
N SER A 164 31.05 -11.76 12.75
CA SER A 164 32.27 -11.07 13.15
C SER A 164 31.93 -9.65 13.64
N ASP A 165 32.51 -9.25 14.78
CA ASP A 165 32.29 -7.92 15.34
C ASP A 165 32.67 -6.83 14.32
N GLY A 166 31.68 -6.01 13.91
CA GLY A 166 31.88 -4.76 13.19
C GLY A 166 31.47 -4.67 11.71
N ALA A 167 31.15 -5.76 10.99
CA ALA A 167 30.75 -5.68 9.57
C ALA A 167 29.21 -5.75 9.37
N PRO A 168 28.59 -4.96 8.46
CA PRO A 168 27.18 -5.12 8.11
C PRO A 168 26.96 -6.51 7.51
N ALA A 169 25.93 -7.20 8.00
CA ALA A 169 25.52 -8.47 7.43
C ALA A 169 24.68 -8.24 6.16
N VAL A 170 23.76 -7.28 6.20
CA VAL A 170 22.79 -7.05 5.13
C VAL A 170 22.50 -5.54 4.98
N VAL A 171 22.49 -5.06 3.74
CA VAL A 171 21.95 -3.75 3.34
C VAL A 171 20.71 -4.00 2.48
N ILE A 172 19.55 -3.54 2.94
CA ILE A 172 18.29 -3.58 2.21
C ILE A 172 18.16 -2.27 1.44
N LEU A 173 18.25 -2.33 0.10
CA LEU A 173 17.86 -1.23 -0.77
C LEU A 173 16.35 -1.33 -1.01
N HIS A 174 15.60 -0.51 -0.28
CA HIS A 174 14.14 -0.50 -0.34
C HIS A 174 13.66 0.53 -1.37
N CYS A 175 13.23 0.03 -2.53
CA CYS A 175 12.75 0.83 -3.65
C CYS A 175 11.23 0.90 -3.64
N VAL A 176 10.66 2.07 -3.36
CA VAL A 176 9.21 2.27 -3.19
C VAL A 176 8.66 3.21 -4.26
N ARG A 177 7.68 2.74 -5.01
CA ARG A 177 6.92 3.57 -5.93
C ARG A 177 5.87 4.39 -5.17
N MET A 178 5.93 5.70 -5.31
CA MET A 178 5.00 6.63 -4.67
C MET A 178 4.48 7.67 -5.68
N ALA A 179 3.16 7.84 -5.75
CA ALA A 179 2.56 8.84 -6.63
C ALA A 179 2.82 10.28 -6.16
N LEU A 180 2.98 10.47 -4.86
CA LEU A 180 3.37 11.73 -4.22
C LEU A 180 4.51 11.43 -3.28
N ILE A 181 5.68 11.99 -3.57
CA ILE A 181 6.83 11.91 -2.67
C ILE A 181 6.87 13.22 -1.86
N ASP A 182 6.84 13.09 -0.55
CA ASP A 182 6.96 14.19 0.41
C ASP A 182 7.68 13.65 1.66
N THR A 183 8.93 13.24 1.45
CA THR A 183 9.76 12.56 2.45
C THR A 183 11.17 13.12 2.41
N GLU A 184 11.88 13.09 3.54
CA GLU A 184 13.31 13.45 3.60
C GLU A 184 14.25 12.34 3.09
N ASP A 185 13.69 11.16 2.77
CA ASP A 185 14.43 10.07 2.10
C ASP A 185 14.90 10.47 0.68
N ILE A 186 15.74 9.64 0.05
CA ILE A 186 16.17 9.88 -1.33
C ILE A 186 14.99 9.68 -2.28
N ASN A 187 14.72 10.72 -3.07
CA ASN A 187 13.51 10.83 -3.87
C ASN A 187 13.83 11.01 -5.35
N LEU A 188 13.50 10.01 -6.17
CA LEU A 188 13.63 10.11 -7.62
C LEU A 188 12.32 10.59 -8.26
N ARG A 189 12.30 11.88 -8.60
CA ARG A 189 11.19 12.54 -9.29
C ARG A 189 11.13 12.16 -10.77
N LYS A 190 9.97 12.38 -11.40
CA LYS A 190 9.81 12.32 -12.86
C LYS A 190 10.61 13.43 -13.55
N GLU A 191 10.58 14.63 -13.00
CA GLU A 191 11.26 15.78 -13.58
C GLU A 191 12.77 15.51 -13.71
N LEU A 192 13.32 15.83 -14.88
CA LEU A 192 14.76 15.76 -15.13
C LEU A 192 15.43 17.03 -14.62
N SER A 193 16.61 16.92 -14.02
CA SER A 193 17.49 18.08 -13.78
C SER A 193 18.03 18.64 -15.10
N ALA A 194 18.66 19.82 -15.05
CA ALA A 194 19.27 20.44 -16.24
C ALA A 194 20.38 19.54 -16.81
N GLU A 195 21.20 18.97 -15.93
CA GLU A 195 22.28 18.05 -16.28
C GLU A 195 21.74 16.75 -16.88
N GLU A 196 20.70 16.15 -16.27
CA GLU A 196 20.06 14.96 -16.83
C GLU A 196 19.43 15.25 -18.20
N THR A 197 18.79 16.41 -18.38
CA THR A 197 18.19 16.78 -19.66
C THR A 197 19.22 16.76 -20.78
N ILE A 198 20.42 17.34 -20.55
CA ILE A 198 21.53 17.32 -21.53
C ILE A 198 21.95 15.87 -21.85
N GLN A 199 22.05 15.02 -20.83
CA GLN A 199 22.42 13.61 -21.01
C GLN A 199 21.36 12.83 -21.79
N PHE A 200 20.08 13.03 -21.49
CA PHE A 200 18.96 12.40 -22.20
C PHE A 200 18.86 12.85 -23.66
N ASP A 201 19.14 14.13 -23.94
CA ASP A 201 19.19 14.65 -25.32
C ASP A 201 20.34 14.05 -26.11
N ALA A 202 21.54 13.96 -25.53
CA ALA A 202 22.67 13.28 -26.16
C ALA A 202 22.37 11.79 -26.40
N LYS A 203 21.75 11.13 -25.41
CA LYS A 203 21.36 9.71 -25.52
C LYS A 203 20.31 9.49 -26.61
N LYS A 204 19.39 10.44 -26.81
CA LYS A 204 18.39 10.36 -27.89
C LYS A 204 19.04 10.33 -29.27
N GLU A 205 20.01 11.21 -29.53
CA GLU A 205 20.72 11.22 -30.82
C GLU A 205 21.55 9.94 -31.02
N GLN A 206 22.15 9.41 -29.94
CA GLN A 206 22.80 8.11 -29.96
C GLN A 206 21.81 6.98 -30.35
N LEU A 207 20.65 6.92 -29.71
CA LEU A 207 19.64 5.90 -29.97
C LEU A 207 19.04 6.02 -31.37
N ARG A 208 18.83 7.25 -31.86
CA ARG A 208 18.40 7.50 -33.25
C ARG A 208 19.42 6.97 -34.27
N THR A 209 20.71 7.14 -33.99
CA THR A 209 21.79 6.65 -34.86
C THR A 209 21.88 5.12 -34.82
N LYS A 210 21.78 4.52 -33.63
CA LYS A 210 21.89 3.07 -33.42
C LYS A 210 20.64 2.30 -33.89
N PHE A 211 19.46 2.88 -33.73
CA PHE A 211 18.15 2.26 -34.00
C PHE A 211 17.26 3.16 -34.87
N PRO A 212 17.65 3.44 -36.13
CA PRO A 212 16.97 4.42 -36.97
C PRO A 212 15.51 4.07 -37.27
N LYS A 213 15.11 2.80 -37.16
CA LYS A 213 13.73 2.36 -37.41
C LYS A 213 12.88 2.29 -36.14
N GLU A 214 13.50 2.02 -35.00
CA GLU A 214 12.79 1.69 -33.76
C GLU A 214 12.73 2.87 -32.76
N HIS A 215 13.63 3.85 -32.87
CA HIS A 215 13.80 4.90 -31.85
C HIS A 215 12.53 5.72 -31.55
N GLU A 216 11.65 5.95 -32.53
CA GLU A 216 10.38 6.67 -32.31
C GLU A 216 9.42 5.91 -31.37
N GLN A 217 9.56 4.59 -31.33
CA GLN A 217 8.73 3.67 -30.53
C GLN A 217 9.29 3.42 -29.13
N PHE A 218 10.41 4.02 -28.76
CA PHE A 218 11.03 3.88 -27.44
C PHE A 218 10.28 4.69 -26.39
N HIS A 219 8.99 4.39 -26.17
CA HIS A 219 8.12 5.20 -25.34
C HIS A 219 8.60 5.33 -23.88
N GLY A 220 9.15 4.25 -23.30
CA GLY A 220 9.75 4.31 -21.96
C GLY A 220 10.85 5.37 -21.87
N PHE A 221 11.72 5.44 -22.88
CA PHE A 221 12.77 6.45 -22.98
C PHE A 221 12.25 7.84 -23.39
N ASN A 222 11.47 7.92 -24.48
CA ASN A 222 11.03 9.18 -25.08
C ASN A 222 10.10 9.99 -24.16
N ILE A 223 9.28 9.32 -23.34
CA ILE A 223 8.46 10.01 -22.33
C ILE A 223 9.34 10.64 -21.27
N MET A 224 10.34 9.92 -20.77
CA MET A 224 11.30 10.46 -19.79
C MET A 224 12.13 11.60 -20.40
N GLN A 225 12.72 11.39 -21.59
CA GLN A 225 13.54 12.37 -22.31
C GLN A 225 12.75 13.65 -22.62
N SER A 226 11.47 13.55 -22.97
CA SER A 226 10.61 14.72 -23.20
C SER A 226 10.08 15.34 -21.91
N ASN A 227 10.66 14.98 -20.77
CA ASN A 227 10.27 15.42 -19.43
C ASN A 227 8.77 15.22 -19.16
N PHE A 228 8.27 14.03 -19.50
CA PHE A 228 6.88 13.61 -19.30
C PHE A 228 5.87 14.48 -20.08
N SER A 229 6.24 14.90 -21.30
CA SER A 229 5.41 15.73 -22.18
C SER A 229 4.04 15.09 -22.47
N GLN A 230 2.97 15.79 -22.08
CA GLN A 230 1.59 15.39 -22.42
C GLN A 230 1.35 15.39 -23.92
N ASP A 231 1.94 16.32 -24.66
CA ASP A 231 1.81 16.40 -26.13
C ASP A 231 2.42 15.18 -26.82
N TYR A 232 3.58 14.70 -26.32
CA TYR A 232 4.15 13.45 -26.82
C TYR A 232 3.20 12.28 -26.60
N VAL A 233 2.68 12.12 -25.37
CA VAL A 233 1.78 11.01 -25.01
C VAL A 233 0.48 11.09 -25.83
N GLN A 234 -0.11 12.27 -25.97
CA GLN A 234 -1.32 12.46 -26.78
C GLN A 234 -1.10 12.04 -28.23
N ARG A 235 0.02 12.44 -28.85
CA ARG A 235 0.38 12.04 -30.21
C ARG A 235 0.58 10.53 -30.34
N SER A 236 1.35 9.91 -29.44
CA SER A 236 1.57 8.46 -29.46
C SER A 236 0.27 7.67 -29.26
N CYS A 237 -0.67 8.20 -28.47
CA CYS A 237 -1.97 7.58 -28.24
C CYS A 237 -2.99 7.86 -29.36
N GLN A 238 -2.70 8.65 -30.39
CA GLN A 238 -3.64 8.89 -31.50
C GLN A 238 -4.08 7.62 -32.23
N VAL A 239 -3.33 6.52 -32.14
CA VAL A 239 -3.78 5.20 -32.62
C VAL A 239 -5.07 4.75 -31.97
N PHE A 240 -5.29 5.11 -30.69
CA PHE A 240 -6.57 4.91 -30.02
C PHE A 240 -7.69 5.74 -30.64
N ASN A 241 -7.41 6.70 -31.54
CA ASN A 241 -8.20 7.49 -32.51
C ASN A 241 -8.81 6.75 -33.72
N ASN A 242 -8.15 5.69 -34.19
CA ASN A 242 -8.55 5.02 -35.42
C ASN A 242 -8.81 3.52 -35.19
N PRO A 243 -10.06 3.04 -35.31
CA PRO A 243 -10.43 1.65 -35.05
C PRO A 243 -9.80 0.66 -36.05
N ASP A 244 -9.40 1.10 -37.24
CA ASP A 244 -8.78 0.24 -38.26
C ASP A 244 -7.41 -0.31 -37.83
N PHE A 245 -6.77 0.33 -36.84
CA PHE A 245 -5.49 -0.10 -36.28
C PHE A 245 -5.61 -1.17 -35.19
N LEU A 246 -6.83 -1.44 -34.70
CA LEU A 246 -7.12 -2.48 -33.72
C LEU A 246 -7.79 -3.63 -34.46
N LEU A 247 -7.03 -4.70 -34.67
CA LEU A 247 -7.40 -5.83 -35.54
C LEU A 247 -8.80 -6.39 -35.33
N THR A 248 -9.28 -6.41 -34.08
CA THR A 248 -10.54 -7.05 -33.68
C THR A 248 -11.16 -6.30 -32.51
N LYS A 249 -12.46 -6.54 -32.29
CA LYS A 249 -13.17 -6.05 -31.10
C LYS A 249 -12.50 -6.57 -29.82
N ARG A 250 -12.06 -7.83 -29.80
CA ARG A 250 -11.24 -8.39 -28.70
C ARG A 250 -9.91 -7.67 -28.51
N GLY A 251 -9.21 -7.33 -29.58
CA GLY A 251 -7.98 -6.54 -29.50
C GLY A 251 -8.22 -5.20 -28.79
N LEU A 252 -9.30 -4.50 -29.14
CA LEU A 252 -9.71 -3.26 -28.47
C LEU A 252 -10.07 -3.49 -26.98
N GLN A 253 -10.85 -4.53 -26.67
CA GLN A 253 -11.22 -4.85 -25.29
C GLN A 253 -10.01 -5.18 -24.42
N LEU A 254 -9.09 -6.00 -24.93
CA LEU A 254 -7.85 -6.35 -24.24
C LEU A 254 -6.99 -5.11 -23.97
N SER A 255 -6.90 -4.23 -24.96
CA SER A 255 -6.19 -2.95 -24.88
C SER A 255 -6.81 -2.03 -23.83
N ALA A 256 -8.14 -1.93 -23.81
CA ALA A 256 -8.89 -1.19 -22.80
C ALA A 256 -8.61 -1.75 -21.41
N CYS A 257 -8.63 -3.07 -21.24
CA CYS A 257 -8.35 -3.73 -19.96
C CYS A 257 -6.91 -3.47 -19.49
N MET A 258 -5.91 -3.50 -20.39
CA MET A 258 -4.53 -3.16 -20.06
C MET A 258 -4.36 -1.69 -19.68
N CYS A 259 -4.99 -0.77 -20.43
CA CYS A 259 -4.99 0.65 -20.09
C CYS A 259 -5.62 0.90 -18.72
N LEU A 260 -6.74 0.24 -18.43
CA LEU A 260 -7.40 0.31 -17.13
C LEU A 260 -6.46 -0.18 -16.03
N LEU A 261 -5.97 -1.41 -16.15
CA LEU A 261 -5.14 -2.01 -15.11
C LEU A 261 -3.83 -1.23 -14.88
N ASN A 262 -3.11 -0.89 -15.95
CA ASN A 262 -1.80 -0.22 -15.84
C ASN A 262 -1.91 1.26 -15.50
N GLY A 263 -3.02 1.91 -15.86
CA GLY A 263 -3.30 3.31 -15.54
C GLY A 263 -3.66 3.51 -14.07
N TYR A 264 -4.51 2.65 -13.52
CA TYR A 264 -4.95 2.74 -12.11
C TYR A 264 -4.04 1.97 -11.14
N VAL A 265 -3.32 0.95 -11.60
CA VAL A 265 -2.38 0.15 -10.79
C VAL A 265 -1.03 0.12 -11.49
N THR A 266 -0.21 1.15 -11.28
CA THR A 266 1.06 1.24 -11.98
C THR A 266 2.00 0.09 -11.62
N GLY A 267 2.65 -0.49 -12.63
CA GLY A 267 3.56 -1.63 -12.50
C GLY A 267 2.87 -2.99 -12.62
N SER A 268 1.54 -3.00 -12.69
CA SER A 268 0.78 -4.20 -13.03
C SER A 268 1.11 -4.73 -14.43
N PHE A 269 0.78 -5.99 -14.66
CA PHE A 269 0.95 -6.70 -15.92
C PHE A 269 -0.08 -7.83 -16.01
N LEU A 270 -0.27 -8.34 -17.23
CA LEU A 270 -0.99 -9.56 -17.51
C LEU A 270 -0.02 -10.63 -18.00
N LEU A 271 -0.38 -11.91 -17.83
CA LEU A 271 0.37 -13.00 -18.42
C LEU A 271 0.05 -13.12 -19.92
N ALA A 272 1.07 -13.37 -20.75
CA ALA A 272 0.91 -13.49 -22.19
C ALA A 272 -0.08 -14.61 -22.57
N ARG A 273 -0.05 -15.77 -21.91
CA ARG A 273 -1.00 -16.86 -22.19
C ARG A 273 -2.46 -16.44 -22.03
N ARG A 274 -2.75 -15.57 -21.05
CA ARG A 274 -4.11 -15.13 -20.73
C ARG A 274 -4.61 -14.11 -21.73
N CYS A 275 -3.73 -13.22 -22.16
CA CYS A 275 -4.03 -12.30 -23.24
C CYS A 275 -4.30 -13.07 -24.55
N ASN A 276 -3.49 -14.09 -24.87
CA ASN A 276 -3.72 -14.94 -26.04
C ASN A 276 -5.04 -15.71 -25.95
N ALA A 277 -5.32 -16.37 -24.82
CA ALA A 277 -6.58 -17.08 -24.60
C ALA A 277 -7.80 -16.15 -24.76
N PHE A 278 -7.71 -14.91 -24.28
CA PHE A 278 -8.76 -13.91 -24.46
C PHE A 278 -8.98 -13.56 -25.95
N LEU A 279 -7.90 -13.40 -26.73
CA LEU A 279 -7.97 -13.07 -28.16
C LEU A 279 -8.53 -14.21 -29.03
N GLN A 280 -8.25 -15.46 -28.68
CA GLN A 280 -8.66 -16.66 -29.44
C GLN A 280 -10.17 -16.93 -29.46
N THR A 281 -10.97 -16.22 -28.65
CA THR A 281 -12.42 -16.46 -28.52
C THR A 281 -13.29 -15.90 -29.66
N GLU A 282 -12.73 -15.15 -30.62
CA GLU A 282 -13.50 -14.58 -31.75
C GLU A 282 -13.26 -15.32 -33.08
N ILE A 283 -12.01 -15.42 -33.57
CA ILE A 283 -11.69 -15.95 -34.90
C ILE A 283 -10.23 -16.47 -34.92
N GLY A 284 -10.04 -17.79 -35.00
CA GLY A 284 -8.73 -18.43 -35.22
C GLY A 284 -7.69 -18.23 -34.09
N ASP A 285 -6.48 -18.74 -34.32
CA ASP A 285 -5.36 -18.73 -33.37
C ASP A 285 -4.66 -17.35 -33.25
N LEU A 286 -5.42 -16.27 -33.07
CA LEU A 286 -4.86 -14.93 -32.86
C LEU A 286 -4.09 -14.85 -31.54
N THR A 287 -2.92 -14.24 -31.58
CA THR A 287 -2.03 -13.99 -30.44
C THR A 287 -1.73 -12.51 -30.29
N ILE A 288 -1.14 -12.12 -29.16
CA ILE A 288 -0.61 -10.76 -28.96
C ILE A 288 0.41 -10.38 -30.05
N GLY A 289 1.15 -11.36 -30.58
CA GLY A 289 2.11 -11.16 -31.66
C GLY A 289 1.46 -10.68 -32.95
N ASP A 290 0.18 -11.01 -33.16
CA ASP A 290 -0.55 -10.64 -34.37
C ASP A 290 -1.04 -9.19 -34.33
N ILE A 291 -1.15 -8.57 -33.14
CA ILE A 291 -1.53 -7.16 -32.97
C ILE A 291 -0.64 -6.28 -33.87
N LYS A 292 -1.26 -5.58 -34.82
CA LYS A 292 -0.56 -4.80 -35.84
C LYS A 292 -0.11 -3.43 -35.32
N GLU A 293 0.89 -2.90 -36.00
CA GLU A 293 1.25 -1.48 -35.92
C GLU A 293 0.08 -0.59 -36.41
N PRO A 294 -0.06 0.63 -35.87
CA PRO A 294 0.78 1.28 -34.87
C PRO A 294 0.42 0.95 -33.41
N PHE A 295 -0.50 0.02 -33.16
CA PHE A 295 -0.91 -0.23 -31.78
C PHE A 295 0.11 -1.06 -30.99
N ARG A 296 0.78 -1.99 -31.68
CA ARG A 296 1.75 -2.92 -31.10
C ARG A 296 2.89 -2.24 -30.33
N HIS A 297 3.34 -1.05 -30.77
CA HIS A 297 4.41 -0.33 -30.10
C HIS A 297 4.01 0.27 -28.75
N LEU A 298 2.70 0.42 -28.47
CA LEU A 298 2.21 0.88 -27.17
C LEU A 298 2.21 -0.22 -26.09
N MET A 299 2.64 -1.43 -26.44
CA MET A 299 2.69 -2.59 -25.56
C MET A 299 4.11 -3.15 -25.48
N VAL A 300 4.47 -3.66 -24.30
CA VAL A 300 5.73 -4.34 -24.06
C VAL A 300 5.47 -5.73 -23.51
N SER A 301 6.17 -6.71 -24.08
CA SER A 301 6.24 -8.08 -23.58
C SER A 301 7.64 -8.32 -23.01
N PHE A 302 7.73 -8.94 -21.85
CA PHE A 302 9.00 -9.14 -21.15
C PHE A 302 8.94 -10.35 -20.21
N GLU A 303 10.11 -10.94 -19.96
CA GLU A 303 10.26 -12.00 -18.97
C GLU A 303 10.50 -11.41 -17.57
N PRO A 304 9.89 -11.97 -16.51
CA PRO A 304 10.20 -11.55 -15.15
C PRO A 304 11.65 -11.90 -14.76
N LEU A 305 12.20 -11.13 -13.81
CA LEU A 305 13.45 -11.50 -13.15
C LEU A 305 13.28 -12.84 -12.42
N GLY A 306 14.32 -13.68 -12.42
CA GLY A 306 14.25 -15.06 -11.91
C GLY A 306 13.57 -16.06 -12.86
N GLY A 307 13.13 -15.61 -14.05
CA GLY A 307 12.46 -16.44 -15.04
C GLY A 307 10.98 -16.68 -14.72
N GLY A 308 10.26 -17.24 -15.68
CA GLY A 308 8.83 -17.48 -15.56
C GLY A 308 8.10 -17.22 -16.86
N GLU A 309 6.78 -17.07 -16.76
CA GLU A 309 5.94 -16.81 -17.91
C GLU A 309 6.07 -15.36 -18.40
N GLU A 310 6.00 -15.14 -19.72
CA GLU A 310 6.07 -13.80 -20.30
C GLU A 310 4.93 -12.89 -19.80
N HIS A 311 5.30 -11.69 -19.40
CA HIS A 311 4.41 -10.63 -18.95
C HIS A 311 4.16 -9.61 -20.05
N VAL A 312 2.96 -9.03 -20.07
CA VAL A 312 2.53 -8.03 -21.04
C VAL A 312 1.88 -6.86 -20.33
N ARG A 313 2.24 -5.64 -20.74
CA ARG A 313 1.67 -4.39 -20.22
C ARG A 313 1.78 -3.25 -21.24
N MET A 314 1.08 -2.15 -20.97
CA MET A 314 1.28 -0.89 -21.68
C MET A 314 2.70 -0.36 -21.47
N ALA A 315 3.31 0.17 -22.53
CA ALA A 315 4.70 0.62 -22.57
C ALA A 315 5.03 1.68 -21.49
N HIS A 316 4.05 2.50 -21.12
CA HIS A 316 4.20 3.48 -20.05
C HIS A 316 2.87 3.78 -19.34
N PRO A 317 2.86 4.08 -18.02
CA PRO A 317 1.64 4.42 -17.28
C PRO A 317 0.86 5.60 -17.87
N MET A 318 1.56 6.63 -18.40
CA MET A 318 0.89 7.76 -19.05
C MET A 318 0.19 7.37 -20.36
N ILE A 319 0.72 6.39 -21.10
CA ILE A 319 0.05 5.85 -22.29
C ILE A 319 -1.23 5.12 -21.88
N ALA A 320 -1.17 4.34 -20.79
CA ALA A 320 -2.34 3.66 -20.24
C ALA A 320 -3.42 4.66 -19.78
N GLU A 321 -3.02 5.71 -19.05
CA GLU A 321 -3.92 6.77 -18.59
C GLU A 321 -4.55 7.53 -19.76
N GLN A 322 -3.75 7.94 -20.75
CA GLN A 322 -4.27 8.63 -21.93
C GLN A 322 -5.16 7.72 -22.78
N GLY A 323 -4.82 6.43 -22.88
CA GLY A 323 -5.67 5.42 -23.51
C GLY A 323 -7.05 5.33 -22.85
N ASN A 324 -7.12 5.30 -21.51
CA ASN A 324 -8.38 5.31 -20.77
C ASN A 324 -9.24 6.55 -21.12
N ARG A 325 -8.62 7.74 -21.18
CA ARG A 325 -9.31 8.99 -21.53
C ARG A 325 -9.83 8.95 -22.98
N MET A 326 -8.99 8.54 -23.93
CA MET A 326 -9.34 8.51 -25.35
C MET A 326 -10.45 7.49 -25.64
N MET A 327 -10.35 6.28 -25.09
CA MET A 327 -11.41 5.27 -25.26
C MET A 327 -12.72 5.69 -24.60
N SER A 328 -12.68 6.40 -23.47
CA SER A 328 -13.89 6.94 -22.83
C SER A 328 -14.53 8.09 -23.60
N SER A 329 -13.80 8.75 -24.51
CA SER A 329 -14.32 9.87 -25.32
C SER A 329 -15.00 9.42 -26.62
N ARG A 330 -14.86 8.15 -27.01
CA ARG A 330 -15.37 7.59 -28.27
C ARG A 330 -16.78 7.03 -28.19
N ASP A 331 -17.14 6.47 -27.04
CA ASP A 331 -18.40 5.77 -26.83
C ASP A 331 -19.10 6.34 -25.59
N ALA A 332 -20.43 6.26 -25.61
CA ALA A 332 -21.35 6.80 -24.60
C ALA A 332 -20.96 6.50 -23.14
N ASP A 333 -21.56 7.25 -22.21
CA ASP A 333 -21.43 7.08 -20.76
C ASP A 333 -21.25 5.62 -20.33
N GLY A 334 -20.09 5.25 -19.77
CA GLY A 334 -19.90 3.93 -19.14
C GLY A 334 -18.72 3.06 -19.61
N GLN A 335 -17.87 3.52 -20.52
CA GLN A 335 -16.74 2.71 -21.04
C GLN A 335 -15.82 2.14 -19.94
N ILE A 336 -15.48 2.92 -18.90
CA ILE A 336 -14.67 2.46 -17.76
C ILE A 336 -15.37 1.32 -17.02
N TYR A 337 -16.68 1.43 -16.84
CA TYR A 337 -17.51 0.40 -16.22
C TYR A 337 -17.52 -0.88 -17.06
N ASP A 338 -17.76 -0.79 -18.37
CA ASP A 338 -17.80 -1.94 -19.26
C ASP A 338 -16.43 -2.64 -19.34
N THR A 339 -15.35 -1.85 -19.42
CA THR A 339 -13.98 -2.37 -19.41
C THR A 339 -13.66 -3.09 -18.10
N ALA A 340 -14.04 -2.52 -16.95
CA ALA A 340 -13.86 -3.18 -15.65
C ALA A 340 -14.66 -4.49 -15.57
N ARG A 341 -15.88 -4.52 -16.13
CA ARG A 341 -16.70 -5.74 -16.20
C ARG A 341 -16.06 -6.82 -17.07
N VAL A 342 -15.52 -6.48 -18.24
CA VAL A 342 -14.79 -7.41 -19.12
C VAL A 342 -13.53 -7.93 -18.42
N LEU A 343 -12.74 -7.05 -17.80
CA LEU A 343 -11.54 -7.44 -17.05
C LEU A 343 -11.87 -8.49 -15.96
N LEU A 344 -12.89 -8.22 -15.14
CA LEU A 344 -13.28 -9.11 -14.04
C LEU A 344 -13.99 -10.39 -14.52
N SER A 345 -14.75 -10.30 -15.60
CA SER A 345 -15.59 -11.41 -16.05
C SER A 345 -14.88 -12.34 -16.99
N GLU A 346 -13.84 -11.91 -17.71
CA GLU A 346 -13.26 -12.70 -18.80
C GLU A 346 -11.74 -12.84 -18.63
N LEU A 347 -11.04 -11.75 -18.34
CA LEU A 347 -9.60 -11.77 -18.06
C LEU A 347 -9.26 -12.21 -16.63
N CYS A 348 -10.23 -12.46 -15.76
CA CYS A 348 -10.03 -12.97 -14.40
C CYS A 348 -10.69 -14.34 -14.18
N GLN A 349 -11.06 -15.07 -15.24
CA GLN A 349 -11.55 -16.45 -15.13
C GLN A 349 -10.39 -17.47 -15.06
N GLU A 350 -10.49 -18.44 -14.14
CA GLU A 350 -9.62 -19.62 -14.02
C GLU A 350 -8.12 -19.33 -13.79
N ASP A 351 -7.46 -20.11 -12.91
CA ASP A 351 -6.01 -20.05 -12.64
C ASP A 351 -5.44 -18.61 -12.49
N VAL A 352 -6.15 -17.77 -11.72
CA VAL A 352 -5.73 -16.40 -11.48
C VAL A 352 -4.48 -16.39 -10.59
N THR A 353 -3.42 -15.76 -11.08
CA THR A 353 -2.18 -15.65 -10.32
C THR A 353 -2.34 -14.72 -9.13
N GLN A 354 -1.55 -14.98 -8.07
CA GLN A 354 -1.50 -14.14 -6.88
C GLN A 354 -1.21 -12.67 -7.22
N SER A 355 -0.34 -12.42 -8.20
CA SER A 355 -0.03 -11.06 -8.68
C SER A 355 -1.26 -10.37 -9.26
N LEU A 356 -2.04 -11.03 -10.12
CA LEU A 356 -3.26 -10.43 -10.66
C LEU A 356 -4.32 -10.22 -9.58
N THR A 357 -4.48 -11.17 -8.66
CA THR A 357 -5.34 -10.98 -7.47
C THR A 357 -4.93 -9.73 -6.68
N GLY A 358 -3.63 -9.52 -6.48
CA GLY A 358 -3.08 -8.31 -5.87
C GLY A 358 -3.38 -7.04 -6.67
N PHE A 359 -3.24 -7.08 -8.00
CA PHE A 359 -3.57 -5.93 -8.84
C PHE A 359 -5.05 -5.59 -8.82
N ILE A 360 -5.95 -6.58 -8.88
CA ILE A 360 -7.39 -6.34 -8.80
C ILE A 360 -7.81 -5.83 -7.41
N LYS A 361 -7.18 -6.34 -6.35
CA LYS A 361 -7.33 -5.80 -5.00
C LYS A 361 -7.01 -4.30 -4.99
N ASP A 362 -5.84 -3.92 -5.50
CA ASP A 362 -5.40 -2.53 -5.53
C ASP A 362 -6.34 -1.68 -6.39
N LEU A 363 -6.70 -2.15 -7.58
CA LEU A 363 -7.60 -1.48 -8.52
C LEU A 363 -8.94 -1.09 -7.87
N LEU A 364 -9.53 -1.98 -7.07
CA LEU A 364 -10.86 -1.81 -6.50
C LEU A 364 -10.87 -1.20 -5.09
N THR A 365 -9.76 -1.26 -4.36
CA THR A 365 -9.76 -0.96 -2.91
C THR A 365 -8.67 0.02 -2.45
N LYS A 366 -7.59 0.21 -3.23
CA LYS A 366 -6.51 1.13 -2.86
C LYS A 366 -6.96 2.57 -3.04
N ARG A 367 -6.87 3.34 -1.96
CA ARG A 367 -7.27 4.74 -1.90
C ARG A 367 -6.01 5.60 -1.91
N GLU A 368 -5.84 6.40 -2.95
CA GLU A 368 -4.69 7.29 -3.06
C GLU A 368 -4.82 8.48 -2.10
N THR A 369 -3.78 8.73 -1.32
CA THR A 369 -3.71 9.91 -0.47
C THR A 369 -3.47 11.13 -1.36
N LYS A 370 -4.34 12.14 -1.30
CA LYS A 370 -4.12 13.41 -2.01
C LYS A 370 -3.10 14.28 -1.25
N ARG A 371 -2.53 15.30 -1.92
CA ARG A 371 -1.50 16.23 -1.39
C ARG A 371 -1.82 16.85 -0.01
N TRP A 372 -3.07 16.85 0.43
CA TRP A 372 -3.52 17.41 1.71
C TRP A 372 -3.93 16.34 2.74
N GLY A 373 -3.47 15.10 2.60
CA GLY A 373 -3.81 13.98 3.50
C GLY A 373 -5.25 13.46 3.36
N LYS A 374 -6.15 14.18 2.67
CA LYS A 374 -7.53 13.74 2.45
C LYS A 374 -7.57 12.53 1.51
N LYS A 375 -7.90 11.37 2.06
CA LYS A 375 -8.16 10.16 1.28
C LYS A 375 -9.60 10.15 0.75
N PRO A 376 -9.82 9.75 -0.52
CA PRO A 376 -11.15 9.48 -1.03
C PRO A 376 -11.77 8.29 -0.29
N ASN A 377 -13.09 8.13 -0.41
CA ASN A 377 -13.82 7.04 0.24
C ASN A 377 -13.54 5.68 -0.42
N PHE A 378 -13.26 5.69 -1.73
CA PHE A 378 -13.08 4.52 -2.58
C PHE A 378 -11.85 4.67 -3.46
N SER A 379 -11.45 3.56 -4.12
CA SER A 379 -10.38 3.60 -5.10
C SER A 379 -10.73 4.54 -6.27
N GLN A 380 -9.69 5.02 -6.95
CA GLN A 380 -9.86 5.97 -8.04
C GLN A 380 -10.75 5.41 -9.16
N LEU A 381 -10.69 4.09 -9.45
CA LEU A 381 -11.60 3.43 -10.40
C LEU A 381 -13.08 3.59 -10.00
N ILE A 382 -13.44 3.32 -8.74
CA ILE A 382 -14.83 3.43 -8.27
C ILE A 382 -15.32 4.88 -8.30
N VAL A 383 -14.40 5.84 -8.10
CA VAL A 383 -14.69 7.26 -8.26
C VAL A 383 -14.91 7.60 -9.73
N ASP A 384 -14.09 7.08 -10.64
CA ASP A 384 -14.11 7.41 -12.08
C ASP A 384 -15.18 6.64 -12.87
N ILE A 385 -15.81 5.60 -12.30
CA ILE A 385 -17.08 5.04 -12.80
C ILE A 385 -18.21 6.09 -12.75
N ARG A 386 -18.05 7.15 -11.94
CA ARG A 386 -19.04 8.23 -11.83
C ARG A 386 -19.26 8.93 -13.15
N ILE A 387 -20.53 9.15 -13.46
CA ILE A 387 -20.96 9.86 -14.66
C ILE A 387 -20.41 11.29 -14.61
N PRO A 388 -19.72 11.76 -15.67
CA PRO A 388 -19.04 13.05 -15.72
C PRO A 388 -19.99 14.26 -15.85
N ASP A 389 -21.24 14.15 -15.39
CA ASP A 389 -22.16 15.28 -15.41
C ASP A 389 -21.68 16.37 -14.46
N LEU A 390 -21.50 17.59 -15.00
CA LEU A 390 -21.21 18.81 -14.22
C LEU A 390 -22.27 19.04 -13.13
N LEU A 391 -23.49 18.54 -13.33
CA LEU A 391 -24.60 18.56 -12.37
C LEU A 391 -25.26 17.17 -12.31
N PRO A 392 -25.07 16.40 -11.23
CA PRO A 392 -25.66 15.07 -11.11
C PRO A 392 -27.19 15.16 -10.97
N THR A 393 -27.90 14.48 -11.86
CA THR A 393 -29.35 14.24 -11.73
C THR A 393 -29.63 13.02 -10.85
N PRO A 394 -30.81 12.89 -10.20
CA PRO A 394 -31.16 11.68 -9.45
C PRO A 394 -31.01 10.39 -10.27
N ARG A 395 -31.34 10.42 -11.56
CA ARG A 395 -31.16 9.29 -12.48
C ARG A 395 -29.69 8.93 -12.70
N SER A 396 -28.83 9.93 -12.91
CA SER A 396 -27.38 9.72 -13.08
C SER A 396 -26.73 9.15 -11.81
N LEU A 397 -27.20 9.55 -10.62
CA LEU A 397 -26.72 9.02 -9.35
C LEU A 397 -27.12 7.56 -9.15
N LEU A 398 -28.36 7.19 -9.50
CA LEU A 398 -28.81 5.80 -9.46
C LEU A 398 -28.01 4.92 -10.42
N GLN A 399 -27.82 5.37 -11.67
CA GLN A 399 -27.04 4.63 -12.66
C GLN A 399 -25.57 4.47 -12.22
N TYR A 400 -24.98 5.49 -11.60
CA TYR A 400 -23.65 5.40 -10.99
C TYR A 400 -23.60 4.33 -9.89
N GLN A 401 -24.57 4.34 -8.98
CA GLN A 401 -24.67 3.35 -7.90
C GLN A 401 -24.81 1.92 -8.46
N GLU A 402 -25.69 1.71 -9.43
CA GLU A 402 -25.89 0.42 -10.09
C GLU A 402 -24.60 -0.10 -10.76
N ARG A 403 -23.86 0.77 -11.46
CA ARG A 403 -22.58 0.42 -12.10
C ARG A 403 -21.51 0.03 -11.09
N CYS A 404 -21.34 0.81 -10.02
CA CYS A 404 -20.37 0.49 -8.96
C CYS A 404 -20.71 -0.83 -8.26
N VAL A 405 -21.99 -1.01 -7.90
CA VAL A 405 -22.48 -2.25 -7.29
C VAL A 405 -22.24 -3.44 -8.22
N SER A 406 -22.52 -3.29 -9.52
CA SER A 406 -22.32 -4.34 -10.53
C SER A 406 -20.85 -4.75 -10.65
N VAL A 407 -19.91 -3.80 -10.64
CA VAL A 407 -18.46 -4.08 -10.67
C VAL A 407 -18.01 -4.77 -9.39
N LEU A 408 -18.40 -4.25 -8.22
CA LEU A 408 -18.00 -4.81 -6.93
C LEU A 408 -18.57 -6.22 -6.71
N LYS A 409 -19.84 -6.46 -7.06
CA LYS A 409 -20.44 -7.82 -7.01
C LYS A 409 -19.72 -8.78 -7.93
N LYS A 410 -19.39 -8.36 -9.16
CA LYS A 410 -18.62 -9.21 -10.08
C LYS A 410 -17.26 -9.56 -9.50
N ALA A 411 -16.57 -8.60 -8.87
CA ALA A 411 -15.31 -8.88 -8.21
C ALA A 411 -15.45 -9.87 -7.05
N ILE A 412 -16.52 -9.78 -6.25
CA ILE A 412 -16.79 -10.72 -5.16
C ILE A 412 -17.04 -12.13 -5.71
N GLU A 413 -17.81 -12.27 -6.79
CA GLU A 413 -18.03 -13.55 -7.47
C GLU A 413 -16.73 -14.15 -7.99
N THR A 414 -15.87 -13.32 -8.58
CA THR A 414 -14.59 -13.75 -9.16
C THR A 414 -13.54 -14.06 -8.08
N PHE A 415 -13.58 -13.38 -6.94
CA PHE A 415 -12.59 -13.48 -5.85
C PHE A 415 -13.27 -13.69 -4.48
N PRO A 416 -13.97 -14.81 -4.27
CA PRO A 416 -14.77 -15.04 -3.05
C PRO A 416 -13.96 -15.05 -1.75
N GLN A 417 -12.65 -15.33 -1.83
CA GLN A 417 -11.72 -15.37 -0.70
C GLN A 417 -11.27 -13.98 -0.22
N MET A 418 -11.58 -12.91 -0.94
CA MET A 418 -11.10 -11.56 -0.62
C MET A 418 -12.10 -10.77 0.21
N ALA A 419 -12.08 -10.91 1.54
CA ALA A 419 -13.00 -10.22 2.46
C ALA A 419 -13.05 -8.68 2.32
N ILE A 420 -11.97 -8.06 1.82
CA ILE A 420 -11.93 -6.62 1.53
C ILE A 420 -12.95 -6.18 0.46
N LEU A 421 -13.35 -7.07 -0.46
CA LEU A 421 -14.33 -6.77 -1.51
C LEU A 421 -15.76 -6.61 -0.98
N PRO A 422 -16.35 -7.60 -0.26
CA PRO A 422 -17.65 -7.40 0.39
C PRO A 422 -17.60 -6.28 1.44
N GLN A 423 -16.47 -6.08 2.14
CA GLN A 423 -16.29 -4.95 3.04
C GLN A 423 -16.38 -3.60 2.29
N THR A 424 -15.77 -3.50 1.11
CA THR A 424 -15.83 -2.29 0.27
C THR A 424 -17.24 -2.04 -0.25
N LEU A 425 -17.96 -3.09 -0.66
CA LEU A 425 -19.36 -3.00 -1.07
C LEU A 425 -20.28 -2.57 0.08
N SER A 426 -20.07 -3.10 1.28
CA SER A 426 -20.77 -2.66 2.49
C SER A 426 -20.56 -1.16 2.75
N ARG A 427 -19.31 -0.68 2.70
CA ARG A 427 -18.98 0.75 2.85
C ARG A 427 -19.64 1.60 1.78
N PHE A 428 -19.75 1.10 0.55
CA PHE A 428 -20.48 1.75 -0.54
C PHE A 428 -21.96 1.92 -0.23
N TYR A 429 -22.64 0.86 0.18
CA TYR A 429 -24.05 0.96 0.59
C TYR A 429 -24.25 1.86 1.81
N ASN A 430 -23.37 1.78 2.82
CA ASN A 430 -23.45 2.60 4.04
C ASN A 430 -23.31 4.10 3.74
N LEU A 431 -22.51 4.46 2.73
CA LEU A 431 -22.36 5.86 2.30
C LEU A 431 -23.56 6.38 1.51
N ASN A 432 -24.32 5.49 0.88
CA ASN A 432 -25.54 5.80 0.14
C ASN A 432 -26.81 5.57 0.98
N SER A 433 -26.67 5.38 2.30
CA SER A 433 -27.78 5.16 3.26
C SER A 433 -28.63 3.91 3.01
N ASP A 434 -28.15 2.94 2.22
CA ASP A 434 -28.79 1.64 2.06
C ASP A 434 -28.27 0.69 3.15
N PHE A 435 -28.80 0.86 4.37
CA PHE A 435 -28.26 0.17 5.54
C PHE A 435 -28.52 -1.34 5.53
N ILE A 436 -29.59 -1.79 4.88
CA ILE A 436 -29.92 -3.23 4.80
C ILE A 436 -28.84 -3.95 3.98
N ASN A 437 -28.51 -3.43 2.79
CA ASN A 437 -27.44 -4.02 2.00
C ASN A 437 -26.07 -3.80 2.65
N ALA A 438 -25.84 -2.66 3.30
CA ALA A 438 -24.59 -2.41 4.03
C ALA A 438 -24.34 -3.45 5.13
N GLU A 439 -25.36 -3.76 5.93
CA GLU A 439 -25.27 -4.78 6.99
C GLU A 439 -25.05 -6.17 6.41
N LYS A 440 -25.81 -6.56 5.37
CA LYS A 440 -25.65 -7.84 4.68
C LYS A 440 -24.21 -8.07 4.24
N TRP A 441 -23.63 -7.10 3.53
CA TRP A 441 -22.26 -7.23 2.99
C TRP A 441 -21.18 -7.08 4.07
N ALA A 442 -21.45 -6.39 5.18
CA ALA A 442 -20.54 -6.36 6.33
C ALA A 442 -20.44 -7.74 6.99
N LYS A 443 -21.58 -8.42 7.17
CA LYS A 443 -21.65 -9.80 7.67
C LYS A 443 -20.98 -10.78 6.72
N GLU A 444 -21.16 -10.61 5.41
CA GLU A 444 -20.45 -11.42 4.41
C GLU A 444 -18.92 -11.24 4.52
N ALA A 445 -18.44 -10.01 4.69
CA ALA A 445 -17.00 -9.75 4.86
C ALA A 445 -16.42 -10.42 6.11
N GLN A 446 -17.15 -10.41 7.22
CA GLN A 446 -16.77 -11.15 8.44
C GLN A 446 -16.82 -12.66 8.23
N HIS A 447 -17.81 -13.17 7.48
CA HIS A 447 -17.88 -14.59 7.18
C HIS A 447 -16.67 -15.06 6.36
N VAL A 448 -16.22 -14.26 5.39
CA VAL A 448 -15.05 -14.59 4.56
C VAL A 448 -13.74 -14.54 5.36
N ASP A 449 -13.57 -13.59 6.28
CA ASP A 449 -12.39 -13.49 7.15
C ASP A 449 -12.79 -13.19 8.61
N PRO A 450 -13.14 -14.23 9.39
CA PRO A 450 -13.71 -14.07 10.73
C PRO A 450 -12.75 -13.52 11.78
N LEU A 451 -11.44 -13.67 11.55
CA LEU A 451 -10.41 -13.22 12.48
C LEU A 451 -9.96 -11.78 12.22
N ASN A 452 -10.57 -11.10 11.25
CA ASN A 452 -10.12 -9.79 10.80
C ASN A 452 -10.83 -8.66 11.54
N SER A 453 -10.08 -7.94 12.38
CA SER A 453 -10.62 -6.81 13.13
C SER A 453 -11.21 -5.72 12.21
N PHE A 454 -10.64 -5.49 11.03
CA PHE A 454 -11.16 -4.48 10.11
C PHE A 454 -12.53 -4.85 9.53
N THR A 455 -12.81 -6.13 9.25
CA THR A 455 -14.14 -6.55 8.78
C THR A 455 -15.18 -6.40 9.89
N ALA A 456 -14.76 -6.62 11.14
CA ALA A 456 -15.56 -6.33 12.34
C ALA A 456 -15.91 -4.85 12.50
N ASP A 457 -14.93 -3.94 12.38
CA ASP A 457 -15.13 -2.47 12.44
C ASP A 457 -16.22 -2.00 11.46
N THR A 458 -16.24 -2.53 10.23
CA THR A 458 -17.22 -2.12 9.22
C THR A 458 -18.67 -2.36 9.69
N LEU A 459 -18.94 -3.47 10.37
CA LEU A 459 -20.30 -3.76 10.89
C LEU A 459 -20.69 -2.77 12.00
N GLY A 460 -19.76 -2.47 12.93
CA GLY A 460 -19.98 -1.44 13.95
C GLY A 460 -20.29 -0.07 13.34
N ARG A 461 -19.58 0.31 12.27
CA ARG A 461 -19.86 1.56 11.53
C ARG A 461 -21.22 1.57 10.83
N VAL A 462 -21.72 0.44 10.36
CA VAL A 462 -23.07 0.34 9.78
C VAL A 462 -24.12 0.56 10.86
N TYR A 463 -24.04 -0.15 11.99
CA TYR A 463 -24.96 0.03 13.11
C TYR A 463 -24.92 1.44 13.70
N MET A 464 -23.73 2.05 13.80
CA MET A 464 -23.60 3.44 14.23
C MET A 464 -24.28 4.42 13.27
N ARG A 465 -24.18 4.22 11.95
CA ARG A 465 -24.86 5.07 10.95
C ARG A 465 -26.38 4.90 10.98
N GLN A 466 -26.86 3.67 11.17
CA GLN A 466 -28.29 3.40 11.41
C GLN A 466 -28.78 4.11 12.67
N LEU A 467 -28.03 4.02 13.78
CA LEU A 467 -28.32 4.73 15.03
C LEU A 467 -28.43 6.25 14.80
N ILE A 468 -27.45 6.85 14.12
CA ILE A 468 -27.47 8.29 13.81
C ILE A 468 -28.70 8.66 12.96
N SER A 469 -29.06 7.86 11.96
CA SER A 469 -30.25 8.10 11.15
C SER A 469 -31.52 8.08 12.00
N LYS A 470 -31.67 7.06 12.84
CA LYS A 470 -32.86 6.89 13.69
C LYS A 470 -32.97 7.92 14.80
N LEU A 471 -31.86 8.35 15.40
CA LEU A 471 -31.86 9.46 16.36
C LEU A 471 -32.37 10.77 15.75
N LYS A 472 -32.12 11.02 14.46
CA LYS A 472 -32.66 12.20 13.75
C LYS A 472 -34.17 12.09 13.48
N GLU A 473 -34.68 10.87 13.30
CA GLU A 473 -36.11 10.59 13.08
C GLU A 473 -36.92 10.62 14.40
N LEU A 474 -36.27 10.38 15.54
CA LEU A 474 -36.92 10.20 16.84
C LEU A 474 -37.90 11.33 17.24
N PRO A 475 -37.57 12.62 17.09
CA PRO A 475 -38.50 13.70 17.48
C PRO A 475 -39.83 13.67 16.73
N SER A 476 -39.81 13.17 15.48
CA SER A 476 -40.99 13.09 14.61
C SER A 476 -41.68 11.73 14.66
N ASN A 477 -41.01 10.69 15.17
CA ASN A 477 -41.54 9.33 15.23
C ASN A 477 -41.04 8.58 16.49
N PRO A 478 -41.66 8.81 17.66
CA PRO A 478 -41.26 8.15 18.91
C PRO A 478 -41.32 6.61 18.90
N GLN A 479 -42.10 6.02 17.99
CA GLN A 479 -42.28 4.56 17.92
C GLN A 479 -41.01 3.81 17.52
N ILE A 480 -39.98 4.50 17.01
CA ILE A 480 -38.70 3.91 16.62
C ILE A 480 -37.71 3.76 17.78
N LEU A 481 -38.09 4.16 19.01
CA LEU A 481 -37.22 4.04 20.18
C LEU A 481 -36.66 2.61 20.39
N PRO A 482 -37.45 1.52 20.25
CA PRO A 482 -36.91 0.16 20.33
C PRO A 482 -35.83 -0.13 19.28
N GLU A 483 -35.97 0.39 18.05
CA GLU A 483 -34.95 0.25 17.01
C GLU A 483 -33.67 0.98 17.38
N ILE A 484 -33.76 2.19 17.95
CA ILE A 484 -32.61 2.97 18.41
C ILE A 484 -31.82 2.20 19.47
N LEU A 485 -32.50 1.66 20.48
CA LEU A 485 -31.85 0.86 21.53
C LEU A 485 -31.21 -0.41 20.97
N LEU A 486 -31.86 -1.06 19.99
CA LEU A 486 -31.32 -2.22 19.31
C LEU A 486 -30.07 -1.88 18.51
N PHE A 487 -30.08 -0.82 17.69
CA PHE A 487 -28.92 -0.41 16.92
C PHE A 487 -27.74 0.02 17.80
N ALA A 488 -28.02 0.71 18.91
CA ALA A 488 -26.98 1.06 19.88
C ALA A 488 -26.34 -0.19 20.50
N LYS A 489 -27.16 -1.15 20.94
CA LYS A 489 -26.67 -2.44 21.45
C LYS A 489 -25.83 -3.18 20.41
N ASN A 490 -26.33 -3.28 19.17
CA ASN A 490 -25.61 -3.95 18.08
C ASN A 490 -24.28 -3.25 17.75
N ALA A 491 -24.25 -1.91 17.77
CA ALA A 491 -23.02 -1.15 17.55
C ALA A 491 -21.98 -1.40 18.65
N PHE A 492 -22.38 -1.36 19.92
CA PHE A 492 -21.48 -1.70 21.03
C PHE A 492 -20.93 -3.12 20.90
N THR A 493 -21.79 -4.11 20.68
CA THR A 493 -21.38 -5.50 20.52
C THR A 493 -20.43 -5.69 19.33
N ALA A 494 -20.69 -5.01 18.19
CA ALA A 494 -19.81 -5.09 17.03
C ALA A 494 -18.43 -4.47 17.29
N PHE A 495 -18.37 -3.36 18.01
CA PHE A 495 -17.10 -2.71 18.38
C PHE A 495 -16.34 -3.46 19.49
N GLU A 496 -17.03 -4.11 20.42
CA GLU A 496 -16.43 -5.04 21.38
C GLU A 496 -15.85 -6.28 20.66
N ASN A 497 -16.56 -6.81 19.67
CA ASN A 497 -16.05 -7.91 18.86
C ASN A 497 -14.79 -7.51 18.08
N GLU A 498 -14.78 -6.32 17.46
CA GLU A 498 -13.57 -5.79 16.82
C GLU A 498 -12.40 -5.68 17.80
N GLU A 499 -12.66 -5.19 19.01
CA GLU A 499 -11.65 -5.00 20.04
C GLU A 499 -11.01 -6.34 20.42
N ASN A 500 -11.83 -7.37 20.63
CA ASN A 500 -11.37 -8.72 20.94
C ASN A 500 -10.56 -9.33 19.79
N LEU A 501 -11.05 -9.20 18.55
CA LEU A 501 -10.35 -9.68 17.36
C LEU A 501 -9.01 -8.99 17.16
N ALA A 502 -8.92 -7.67 17.40
CA ALA A 502 -7.67 -6.94 17.30
C ALA A 502 -6.66 -7.40 18.37
N GLU A 503 -7.12 -7.78 19.57
CA GLU A 503 -6.28 -8.36 20.61
C GLU A 503 -5.82 -9.79 20.25
N GLU A 504 -6.70 -10.61 19.66
CA GLU A 504 -6.34 -11.94 19.15
C GLU A 504 -5.35 -11.87 17.99
N GLU A 505 -5.55 -10.98 17.02
CA GLU A 505 -4.63 -10.76 15.90
C GLU A 505 -3.22 -10.42 16.38
N ARG A 506 -3.09 -9.58 17.42
CA ARG A 506 -1.79 -9.29 18.04
C ARG A 506 -1.11 -10.53 18.59
N THR A 507 -1.87 -11.35 19.32
CA THR A 507 -1.31 -12.54 19.98
C THR A 507 -0.94 -13.63 18.98
N MET A 508 -1.75 -13.84 17.94
CA MET A 508 -1.55 -14.91 16.95
C MET A 508 -0.63 -14.51 15.79
N ARG A 509 -0.71 -13.27 15.29
CA ARG A 509 0.01 -12.84 14.08
C ARG A 509 1.30 -12.05 14.38
N ALA A 510 1.63 -11.86 15.67
CA ALA A 510 2.74 -11.01 16.13
C ALA A 510 2.79 -9.64 15.43
N ASP A 511 1.62 -9.12 15.04
CA ASP A 511 1.50 -7.88 14.29
C ASP A 511 1.30 -6.71 15.24
N TRP A 512 2.43 -6.20 15.74
CA TRP A 512 2.49 -5.08 16.68
C TRP A 512 2.01 -3.75 16.08
N THR A 513 1.72 -3.69 14.78
CA THR A 513 1.21 -2.48 14.10
C THR A 513 -0.30 -2.32 14.25
N CYS A 514 -1.05 -3.37 14.61
CA CYS A 514 -2.48 -3.29 14.85
C CYS A 514 -2.76 -2.75 16.26
N PHE A 515 -2.72 -1.43 16.43
CA PHE A 515 -3.00 -0.76 17.70
C PHE A 515 -4.45 -0.85 18.18
N GLY A 516 -5.31 -1.64 17.51
CA GLY A 516 -6.56 -2.24 18.05
C GLY A 516 -7.41 -1.27 18.86
N PHE A 517 -7.45 -0.02 18.43
CA PHE A 517 -8.13 1.07 19.12
C PHE A 517 -9.41 1.46 18.38
N PHE A 518 -9.64 0.95 17.17
CA PHE A 518 -10.78 1.38 16.34
C PHE A 518 -12.11 0.99 16.96
N GLY A 519 -12.26 -0.23 17.47
CA GLY A 519 -13.46 -0.63 18.21
C GLY A 519 -13.59 0.10 19.53
N LYS A 520 -12.49 0.28 20.27
CA LYS A 520 -12.51 1.10 21.50
C LYS A 520 -12.96 2.54 21.21
N TYR A 521 -12.50 3.13 20.11
CA TYR A 521 -12.91 4.46 19.65
C TYR A 521 -14.37 4.49 19.18
N GLY A 522 -14.78 3.55 18.33
CA GLY A 522 -16.16 3.42 17.85
C GLY A 522 -17.16 3.24 19.00
N TYR A 523 -16.79 2.46 20.02
CA TYR A 523 -17.55 2.31 21.26
C TYR A 523 -17.79 3.66 21.94
N LEU A 524 -16.74 4.47 22.13
CA LEU A 524 -16.87 5.80 22.73
C LEU A 524 -17.71 6.76 21.87
N GLN A 525 -17.66 6.64 20.55
CA GLN A 525 -18.53 7.41 19.65
C GLN A 525 -20.00 7.06 19.87
N VAL A 526 -20.35 5.77 19.94
CA VAL A 526 -21.73 5.31 20.21
C VAL A 526 -22.21 5.79 21.59
N ALA A 527 -21.36 5.71 22.61
CA ALA A 527 -21.68 6.20 23.95
C ALA A 527 -21.94 7.72 23.96
N ASN A 528 -21.11 8.52 23.28
CA ASN A 528 -21.38 9.95 23.13
C ASN A 528 -22.72 10.23 22.44
N LEU A 529 -23.06 9.52 21.36
CA LEU A 529 -24.35 9.68 20.68
C LEU A 529 -25.54 9.43 21.61
N LEU A 530 -25.47 8.40 22.46
CA LEU A 530 -26.50 8.09 23.45
C LEU A 530 -26.58 9.14 24.55
N PHE A 531 -25.44 9.66 25.01
CA PHE A 531 -25.40 10.70 26.02
C PHE A 531 -25.98 12.01 25.51
N ASP A 532 -25.58 12.43 24.31
CA ASP A 532 -26.06 13.66 23.68
C ASP A 532 -27.57 13.61 23.43
N SER A 533 -28.12 12.41 23.23
CA SER A 533 -29.55 12.18 23.02
C SER A 533 -30.32 11.80 24.30
N LYS A 534 -29.68 11.76 25.47
CA LYS A 534 -30.23 11.14 26.69
C LYS A 534 -31.55 11.74 27.15
N ASP A 535 -31.72 13.06 27.03
CA ASP A 535 -32.89 13.76 27.55
C ASP A 535 -34.11 13.46 26.67
N ILE A 536 -33.93 13.56 25.35
CA ILE A 536 -34.96 13.17 24.36
C ILE A 536 -35.31 11.68 24.51
N LEU A 537 -34.32 10.81 24.65
CA LEU A 537 -34.57 9.37 24.84
C LEU A 537 -35.39 9.12 26.10
N LYS A 538 -35.08 9.78 27.22
CA LYS A 538 -35.83 9.64 28.47
C LYS A 538 -37.26 10.18 28.39
N GLU A 539 -37.46 11.28 27.68
CA GLU A 539 -38.79 11.87 27.45
C GLU A 539 -39.70 10.98 26.60
N GLN A 540 -39.13 10.24 25.64
CA GLN A 540 -39.87 9.38 24.71
C GLN A 540 -40.02 7.92 25.18
N ILE A 541 -39.57 7.57 26.38
CA ILE A 541 -39.78 6.24 26.96
C ILE A 541 -41.20 6.15 27.51
N ASN A 542 -42.00 5.25 26.94
CA ASN A 542 -43.44 5.20 27.17
C ASN A 542 -43.87 4.00 28.03
N ASP A 543 -43.00 2.99 28.16
CA ASP A 543 -43.28 1.77 28.91
C ASP A 543 -42.09 1.30 29.76
N LYS A 544 -42.36 0.38 30.71
CA LYS A 544 -41.38 -0.13 31.66
C LYS A 544 -40.29 -0.99 31.01
N GLU A 545 -40.59 -1.66 29.91
CA GLU A 545 -39.65 -2.54 29.22
C GLU A 545 -38.58 -1.72 28.49
N GLN A 546 -38.98 -0.67 27.78
CA GLN A 546 -38.10 0.31 27.16
C GLN A 546 -37.19 0.98 28.18
N TYR A 547 -37.75 1.40 29.32
CA TYR A 547 -36.97 1.97 30.41
C TYR A 547 -35.93 0.98 30.98
N SER A 548 -36.34 -0.27 31.18
CA SER A 548 -35.45 -1.35 31.65
C SER A 548 -34.32 -1.61 30.65
N ASN A 549 -34.62 -1.67 29.36
CA ASN A 549 -33.66 -1.87 28.28
C ASN A 549 -32.66 -0.70 28.20
N TYR A 550 -33.14 0.54 28.22
CA TYR A 550 -32.29 1.73 28.24
C TYR A 550 -31.39 1.78 29.49
N THR A 551 -31.96 1.50 30.67
CA THR A 551 -31.19 1.50 31.92
C THR A 551 -30.14 0.39 31.91
N THR A 552 -30.48 -0.79 31.40
CA THR A 552 -29.53 -1.91 31.30
C THR A 552 -28.40 -1.62 30.34
N LEU A 553 -28.70 -1.01 29.19
CA LEU A 553 -27.70 -0.59 28.21
C LEU A 553 -26.74 0.47 28.78
N THR A 554 -27.25 1.40 29.59
CA THR A 554 -26.47 2.54 30.10
C THR A 554 -25.74 2.27 31.42
N ARG A 555 -26.16 1.25 32.19
CA ARG A 555 -25.61 0.94 33.52
C ARG A 555 -24.13 0.57 33.50
N SER A 556 -23.67 -0.17 32.48
CA SER A 556 -22.27 -0.61 32.37
C SER A 556 -21.36 0.43 31.71
N LEU A 557 -21.91 1.46 31.06
CA LEU A 557 -21.13 2.41 30.27
C LEU A 557 -20.06 3.16 31.06
N PRO A 558 -20.28 3.65 32.31
CA PRO A 558 -19.24 4.41 33.02
C PRO A 558 -17.90 3.68 33.16
N GLU A 559 -17.93 2.40 33.55
CA GLU A 559 -16.70 1.60 33.71
C GLU A 559 -16.07 1.25 32.36
N GLU A 560 -16.89 0.85 31.38
CA GLU A 560 -16.42 0.51 30.02
C GLU A 560 -15.80 1.71 29.29
N ILE A 561 -16.34 2.92 29.50
CA ILE A 561 -15.82 4.19 28.98
C ILE A 561 -14.51 4.55 29.66
N LYS A 562 -14.43 4.43 30.99
CA LYS A 562 -13.21 4.70 31.75
C LYS A 562 -12.05 3.85 31.24
N LYS A 563 -12.28 2.54 31.05
CA LYS A 563 -11.27 1.62 30.49
C LYS A 563 -10.78 2.06 29.11
N ARG A 564 -11.71 2.35 28.17
CA ARG A 564 -11.37 2.68 26.77
C ARG A 564 -10.79 4.07 26.60
N ALA A 565 -11.31 5.08 27.29
CA ALA A 565 -10.80 6.45 27.23
C ALA A 565 -9.36 6.54 27.78
N THR A 566 -9.08 5.86 28.90
CA THR A 566 -7.72 5.77 29.46
C THR A 566 -6.77 5.08 28.48
N PHE A 567 -7.21 4.01 27.82
CA PHE A 567 -6.41 3.32 26.80
C PHE A 567 -6.07 4.21 25.60
N ILE A 568 -7.04 4.97 25.07
CA ILE A 568 -6.80 5.89 23.96
C ILE A 568 -5.79 6.98 24.36
N GLN A 569 -5.95 7.57 25.55
CA GLN A 569 -4.99 8.55 26.06
C GLN A 569 -3.59 7.94 26.21
N MET A 570 -3.48 6.71 26.71
CA MET A 570 -2.22 6.00 26.85
C MET A 570 -1.54 5.78 25.49
N ILE A 571 -2.27 5.32 24.47
CA ILE A 571 -1.70 5.18 23.12
C ILE A 571 -1.22 6.52 22.59
N LEU A 572 -2.00 7.59 22.76
CA LEU A 572 -1.61 8.92 22.30
C LEU A 572 -0.38 9.47 23.03
N CYS A 573 -0.24 9.19 24.33
CA CYS A 573 0.90 9.65 25.12
C CYS A 573 2.19 8.85 24.84
N TYR A 574 2.09 7.54 24.59
CA TYR A 574 3.26 6.66 24.52
C TYR A 574 3.57 6.11 23.13
N SER A 575 2.66 6.21 22.15
CA SER A 575 2.97 5.83 20.76
C SER A 575 3.74 6.97 20.09
N LYS A 576 5.06 6.84 20.02
CA LYS A 576 5.96 7.90 19.52
C LYS A 576 5.74 8.32 18.05
N LYS A 577 4.96 7.58 17.22
CA LYS A 577 5.01 7.71 15.75
C LYS A 577 3.75 7.37 14.93
N SER A 578 2.58 7.12 15.52
CA SER A 578 1.48 6.46 14.78
C SER A 578 0.34 7.38 14.29
N LEU A 579 0.23 8.61 14.78
CA LEU A 579 -0.96 9.45 14.58
C LEU A 579 -0.57 10.83 14.07
N THR A 580 -1.31 11.36 13.08
CA THR A 580 -1.16 12.78 12.73
C THR A 580 -1.60 13.61 13.93
N GLU A 581 -1.00 14.78 14.15
CA GLU A 581 -1.40 15.68 15.26
C GLU A 581 -2.91 15.95 15.25
N THR A 582 -3.48 16.09 14.06
CA THR A 582 -4.92 16.26 13.86
C THR A 582 -5.73 15.03 14.25
N ASP A 583 -5.35 13.83 13.80
CA ASP A 583 -6.09 12.60 14.13
C ASP A 583 -6.00 12.30 15.63
N GLY A 584 -4.82 12.50 16.22
CA GLY A 584 -4.59 12.34 17.65
C GLY A 584 -5.46 13.29 18.48
N TYR A 585 -5.60 14.53 18.04
CA TYR A 585 -6.49 15.51 18.67
C TYR A 585 -7.96 15.07 18.63
N TYR A 586 -8.48 14.61 17.49
CA TYR A 586 -9.88 14.16 17.39
C TYR A 586 -10.15 12.93 18.25
N LEU A 587 -9.25 11.94 18.25
CA LEU A 587 -9.36 10.76 19.09
C LEU A 587 -9.41 11.14 20.58
N LEU A 588 -8.47 12.00 21.03
CA LEU A 588 -8.41 12.44 22.42
C LEU A 588 -9.66 13.22 22.81
N LYS A 589 -10.17 14.09 21.92
CA LYS A 589 -11.36 14.88 22.15
C LYS A 589 -12.59 13.99 22.39
N VAL A 590 -12.79 12.96 21.55
CA VAL A 590 -13.88 11.99 21.74
C VAL A 590 -13.75 11.26 23.07
N ALA A 591 -12.54 10.82 23.41
CA ALA A 591 -12.27 10.12 24.67
C ALA A 591 -12.52 11.01 25.90
N LYS A 592 -11.99 12.24 25.91
CA LYS A 592 -12.17 13.21 27.00
C LYS A 592 -13.65 13.58 27.18
N ASN A 593 -14.37 13.85 26.08
CA ASN A 593 -15.79 14.17 26.13
C ASN A 593 -16.60 13.00 26.70
N CYS A 594 -16.36 11.78 26.22
CA CYS A 594 -17.09 10.59 26.66
C CYS A 594 -16.84 10.31 28.15
N TYR A 595 -15.57 10.39 28.57
CA TYR A 595 -15.19 10.21 29.97
C TYR A 595 -15.89 11.22 30.88
N LYS A 596 -15.84 12.51 30.52
CA LYS A 596 -16.48 13.59 31.28
C LYS A 596 -17.98 13.41 31.39
N ASN A 597 -18.63 13.07 30.28
CA ASN A 597 -20.07 12.87 30.20
C ASN A 597 -20.56 11.79 31.18
N TYR A 598 -19.86 10.66 31.26
CA TYR A 598 -20.32 9.51 32.06
C TYR A 598 -19.76 9.43 33.48
N THR A 599 -18.64 10.10 33.78
CA THR A 599 -18.04 10.09 35.13
C THR A 599 -18.23 11.40 35.90
N GLY A 600 -18.53 12.50 35.21
CA GLY A 600 -18.55 13.84 35.78
C GLY A 600 -17.15 14.40 36.10
N LEU A 601 -16.09 13.67 35.77
CA LEU A 601 -14.69 14.04 36.04
C LEU A 601 -13.95 14.29 34.72
N ASP A 602 -12.91 15.12 34.74
CA ASP A 602 -12.02 15.23 33.60
C ASP A 602 -11.11 13.99 33.52
N LEU A 603 -10.79 13.57 32.29
CA LEU A 603 -9.89 12.44 32.06
C LEU A 603 -8.50 12.77 32.65
N PRO A 604 -7.98 11.99 33.62
CA PRO A 604 -6.74 12.34 34.33
C PRO A 604 -5.56 12.48 33.37
N ASP A 605 -4.77 13.56 33.47
CA ASP A 605 -3.58 13.71 32.63
C ASP A 605 -2.47 12.76 33.09
N LEU A 606 -2.07 11.85 32.21
CA LEU A 606 -0.99 10.87 32.45
C LEU A 606 0.38 11.52 32.75
N ALA A 607 0.55 12.82 32.53
CA ALA A 607 1.78 13.57 32.83
C ALA A 607 1.92 13.96 34.31
N THR A 608 0.87 13.83 35.13
CA THR A 608 0.82 14.43 36.49
C THR A 608 0.77 13.40 37.64
N GLY A 609 0.77 12.10 37.35
CA GLY A 609 0.72 11.03 38.36
C GLY A 609 2.12 10.55 38.77
N THR A 610 2.44 10.65 40.05
CA THR A 610 3.67 10.14 40.68
C THR A 610 4.00 8.70 40.27
N ASN A 611 5.19 8.53 39.70
CA ASN A 611 5.88 7.26 39.38
C ASN A 611 5.69 6.18 40.47
N SER A 612 4.71 5.28 40.32
CA SER A 612 4.75 4.02 41.05
C SER A 612 5.55 2.99 40.25
N TYR A 613 6.60 2.43 40.87
CA TYR A 613 7.44 1.40 40.29
C TYR A 613 6.63 0.15 39.87
N GLN A 614 5.49 -0.10 40.54
CA GLN A 614 4.57 -1.20 40.24
C GLN A 614 3.78 -0.97 38.95
N GLU A 615 3.38 0.25 38.61
CA GLU A 615 2.82 0.57 37.30
C GLU A 615 3.89 0.35 36.23
N LYS A 616 5.11 0.89 36.39
CA LYS A 616 6.19 0.65 35.40
C LYS A 616 6.50 -0.84 35.17
N TYR A 617 6.39 -1.68 36.20
CA TYR A 617 6.63 -3.14 36.11
C TYR A 617 5.43 -3.92 35.54
N PHE A 618 4.20 -3.48 35.82
CA PHE A 618 3.00 -4.03 35.19
C PHE A 618 2.98 -3.67 33.69
N TRP A 619 3.32 -2.42 33.37
CA TRP A 619 3.36 -1.89 32.00
C TRP A 619 4.57 -2.33 31.21
N SER A 620 5.70 -2.66 31.84
CA SER A 620 6.81 -3.33 31.15
C SER A 620 6.34 -4.67 30.58
N ARG A 621 5.43 -5.40 31.24
CA ARG A 621 4.90 -6.67 30.71
C ARG A 621 3.95 -6.51 29.51
N TYR A 622 3.27 -5.37 29.38
CA TYR A 622 2.37 -5.04 28.24
C TYR A 622 3.07 -4.26 27.12
N LEU A 623 4.10 -3.46 27.43
CA LEU A 623 4.83 -2.60 26.48
C LEU A 623 6.19 -3.16 26.03
N LEU A 624 6.81 -4.12 26.77
CA LEU A 624 8.06 -4.77 26.31
C LEU A 624 7.93 -5.43 24.94
N PRO A 625 6.84 -6.14 24.61
CA PRO A 625 6.79 -6.83 23.33
C PRO A 625 6.42 -5.88 22.17
N ILE A 626 6.10 -4.60 22.44
CA ILE A 626 5.78 -3.57 21.44
C ILE A 626 7.03 -2.89 20.86
N GLY A 627 8.25 -3.16 21.37
CA GLY A 627 9.47 -2.52 20.83
C GLY A 627 9.48 -0.98 20.92
N ILE A 628 8.61 -0.39 21.74
CA ILE A 628 8.47 1.08 21.90
C ILE A 628 9.48 1.67 22.91
N LEU A 629 10.20 0.82 23.68
CA LEU A 629 11.22 1.28 24.63
C LEU A 629 12.65 1.19 24.06
N VAL A 630 12.94 1.83 22.92
CA VAL A 630 14.34 1.97 22.48
C VAL A 630 15.08 3.05 23.29
N GLU A 631 14.39 4.02 23.91
CA GLU A 631 15.07 5.13 24.61
C GLU A 631 14.99 5.16 26.13
N VAL A 632 14.12 4.37 26.78
CA VAL A 632 14.15 4.32 28.26
C VAL A 632 15.32 3.48 28.76
N GLN A 633 15.82 2.52 27.98
CA GLN A 633 17.05 1.80 28.36
C GLN A 633 18.29 2.71 28.36
N GLY A 634 18.30 3.81 27.59
CA GLY A 634 19.35 4.83 27.65
C GLY A 634 19.28 5.69 28.92
N VAL A 635 18.06 6.06 29.34
CA VAL A 635 17.85 6.86 30.56
C VAL A 635 18.08 6.03 31.83
N VAL A 636 17.83 4.71 31.80
CA VAL A 636 18.04 3.83 32.97
C VAL A 636 19.50 3.39 33.10
N ARG A 637 20.30 3.39 32.02
CA ARG A 637 21.72 2.95 32.06
C ARG A 637 22.72 3.98 32.58
N ASN A 638 22.33 5.24 32.74
CA ASN A 638 23.23 6.31 33.25
C ASN A 638 23.01 6.70 34.71
N TYR A 639 22.43 5.81 35.53
CA TYR A 639 22.53 5.94 36.98
C TYR A 639 23.80 5.24 37.49
N LYS A 640 24.93 5.97 37.50
CA LYS A 640 26.00 5.63 38.44
C LYS A 640 25.55 6.09 39.81
N VAL A 641 25.15 5.13 40.65
CA VAL A 641 24.97 5.35 42.08
C VAL A 641 26.35 5.64 42.66
N TYR A 642 26.63 6.92 42.96
CA TYR A 642 27.64 7.27 43.92
C TYR A 642 26.92 7.57 45.23
N THR A 643 27.03 6.65 46.18
CA THR A 643 26.70 6.94 47.57
C THR A 643 27.83 7.78 48.14
N THR A 644 27.56 9.06 48.38
CA THR A 644 28.32 9.85 49.34
C THR A 644 27.32 10.35 50.38
N GLN A 645 27.52 9.92 51.62
CA GLN A 645 26.90 10.51 52.80
C GLN A 645 27.32 11.98 52.85
N ASP A 646 26.37 12.90 52.68
CA ASP A 646 26.11 14.00 53.60
C ASP A 646 25.13 15.03 53.00
N ASP A 647 24.41 15.67 53.90
CA ASP A 647 23.31 16.62 53.71
C ASP A 647 23.56 17.74 52.68
N LYS A 648 22.60 17.94 51.76
CA LYS A 648 21.86 19.19 51.46
C LYS A 648 21.32 19.20 50.03
N GLU A 649 20.18 19.87 49.88
CA GLU A 649 19.37 20.12 48.68
C GLU A 649 20.13 20.16 47.35
N THR A 650 19.54 19.57 46.30
CA THR A 650 19.93 19.89 44.92
C THR A 650 18.68 19.87 44.03
N GLU A 651 18.29 21.07 43.56
CA GLU A 651 17.35 21.26 42.47
C GLU A 651 17.89 20.66 41.17
N LEU A 652 17.01 20.03 40.38
CA LEU A 652 17.31 19.49 39.06
C LEU A 652 16.69 20.39 37.99
N HIS A 653 17.52 21.17 37.31
CA HIS A 653 17.18 21.82 36.05
C HIS A 653 17.20 20.78 34.90
N VAL A 654 16.13 20.76 34.10
CA VAL A 654 16.03 19.97 32.87
C VAL A 654 16.13 20.93 31.68
N GLU A 655 17.22 20.82 30.90
CA GLU A 655 17.28 21.40 29.55
C GLU A 655 16.59 20.47 28.56
N ALA A 656 15.64 21.03 27.81
CA ALA A 656 14.91 20.33 26.76
C ALA A 656 15.70 20.37 25.44
N CYS A 657 16.15 19.22 24.94
CA CYS A 657 16.59 19.10 23.55
C CYS A 657 15.38 18.84 22.63
N GLN A 658 15.10 19.81 21.77
CA GLN A 658 14.24 19.69 20.60
C GLN A 658 14.82 18.68 19.60
N LEU A 659 14.04 17.67 19.20
CA LEU A 659 14.33 16.86 18.01
C LEU A 659 13.05 16.61 17.21
N GLY A 660 12.95 17.42 16.15
CA GLY A 660 12.52 17.10 14.78
C GLY A 660 11.48 16.01 14.53
N CYS A 661 10.35 16.46 13.98
CA CYS A 661 9.28 15.75 13.28
C CYS A 661 9.75 14.67 12.30
N LEU A 662 8.94 13.63 12.04
CA LEU A 662 8.92 12.83 10.79
C LEU A 662 7.79 11.75 10.79
N GLY A 663 6.94 11.76 9.75
CA GLY A 663 6.48 10.56 9.00
C GLY A 663 5.18 9.83 9.38
N HIS A 664 4.22 9.82 8.45
CA HIS A 664 2.81 9.39 8.57
C HIS A 664 2.50 7.87 8.40
N VAL A 665 1.48 7.37 9.11
CA VAL A 665 0.87 6.03 8.94
C VAL A 665 -0.58 6.10 8.45
N PHE A 666 -0.99 5.11 7.66
CA PHE A 666 -2.19 5.07 6.82
C PHE A 666 -3.51 4.84 7.57
N TRP A 667 -4.43 5.80 7.47
CA TRP A 667 -5.80 5.70 8.00
C TRP A 667 -6.84 5.17 6.99
N PRO A 668 -7.83 4.35 7.44
CA PRO A 668 -9.16 4.31 6.85
C PRO A 668 -9.94 5.55 7.28
N GLY A 669 -10.48 6.28 6.30
CA GLY A 669 -11.19 7.55 6.52
C GLY A 669 -12.13 7.54 7.72
N ILE A 670 -11.89 8.50 8.62
CA ILE A 670 -12.79 8.92 9.69
C ILE A 670 -14.05 9.48 9.00
N PHE A 671 -15.21 8.92 9.34
CA PHE A 671 -16.52 9.46 9.02
C PHE A 671 -17.22 9.92 10.28
#